data_AF-A0A9X3ET71-F1
#
_entry.id   AF-A0A9X3ET71-F1
#
_cell.length_a   1.000
_cell.length_b   1.000
_cell.length_c   1.000
_cell.angle_alpha   90.00
_cell.angle_beta   90.00
_cell.angle_gamma   90.00
#
_symmetry.space_group_name_H-M   'P 1'
#
loop_
_entity.id
_entity.type
_entity.pdbx_description
1 polymer ?
#
loop_
_entity_poly.entity_id
_entity_poly.type
_entity_poly.pdbx_seq_one_letter_code
_entity_poly.pdbx_strand_id
1 'polypeptide(L)'
;MSLFQYIWPHLGFYRLVEAPGQPLSTAVAHTGTHAAEAAWSAAWSGDLDGDGREELVASFESPTYDLRVFDLDDDGALRLRWRGPAGFVRGIAGARRGDERLVVVVRDALDAAPDVFPEPPHLGGPPGFELLRWDGEALRRVAHVPSPHPDLHAFSRTLLAADLDGDGDDELIQRFRLGEDHGVLLARVTGDGGEARMIGGIDALLVVERDDDPADELVVRLEPGHGAWVLGDGEAAMPALPPALGPGATFPVDDPWLAERTVHAEALAGMGRAREAAGAYADFARTTPDPDVRGRLLARAAALWSAVGDDEQVLAIDARLADDPRLGATALARSVAALDRLGRHVEAHAAAVRLAAHPARSDAEAAQAAAQIARLEPLVRPGARIDVDFADLGRWHVERPAGLRRGPGRGELALTAVGPAPAAWLPLEWDGEALALEFELDADRLESGACLSVEVQDEAGAVLIGARVCGGARPSALNRNLSCRSGGGLPVVMSIRDVPSARFASRHVVRVGWFRGGEAGCSAEGRRAVLPAPPGSGPLRLAIGAMTDVRPTPAEGTLRRLTVHGARAGASAADDAWDRAARHLAADDAVAARDVLGDSQARTSRERLLLVDLRDRLGDVDGLTAAIDAAAADLLAPAHRPDLALLIRTRPLAAAILLRRLGGRLLPALTEVWSVLPVHRDDHETRQAALRELAGIGDLAPQSPDEAAALAHLLLVRGLLAAVEGLPDMAERDLSAALALADGAPTDVLVDLHLALARLWIAERSEVARAHARAALASSREPELTRERMLREPALAGLLAGPT
;
A
#
# COMPACT_ATOMS: atom_id res chain seq x y z
N MET A 1 23.10 12.64 -14.51
CA MET A 1 22.16 13.46 -13.71
C MET A 1 21.32 12.52 -12.84
N SER A 2 21.04 12.85 -11.57
CA SER A 2 20.17 12.03 -10.71
C SER A 2 18.78 12.63 -10.63
N LEU A 3 17.78 11.89 -11.12
CA LEU A 3 16.37 12.29 -11.13
C LEU A 3 15.62 11.61 -10.00
N PHE A 4 14.62 12.30 -9.46
CA PHE A 4 13.72 11.75 -8.47
C PHE A 4 12.35 12.43 -8.54
N GLN A 5 11.37 11.82 -7.90
CA GLN A 5 10.07 12.42 -7.62
C GLN A 5 9.80 12.33 -6.13
N TYR A 6 9.02 13.27 -5.59
CA TYR A 6 8.38 13.00 -4.31
C TYR A 6 7.15 12.10 -4.55
N ILE A 7 6.75 11.40 -3.50
CA ILE A 7 5.55 10.56 -3.54
C ILE A 7 4.32 11.48 -3.54
N TRP A 8 3.22 11.00 -4.12
CA TRP A 8 1.93 11.70 -4.07
C TRP A 8 1.66 12.24 -2.66
N PRO A 9 1.22 13.49 -2.50
CA PRO A 9 0.70 14.39 -3.53
C PRO A 9 1.72 15.38 -4.11
N HIS A 10 2.96 15.40 -3.62
CA HIS A 10 3.97 16.32 -4.14
C HIS A 10 4.58 15.74 -5.42
N LEU A 11 3.72 15.28 -6.33
CA LEU A 11 4.16 14.73 -7.59
C LEU A 11 4.91 15.82 -8.36
N GLY A 12 6.09 15.45 -8.84
CA GLY A 12 6.94 16.39 -9.53
C GLY A 12 8.20 15.72 -10.01
N PHE A 13 8.76 16.31 -11.04
CA PHE A 13 9.92 15.77 -11.73
C PHE A 13 11.12 16.64 -11.37
N TYR A 14 11.98 16.12 -10.49
CA TYR A 14 13.09 16.85 -9.88
C TYR A 14 14.44 16.24 -10.25
N ARG A 15 15.48 17.07 -10.21
CA ARG A 15 16.87 16.69 -10.32
C ARG A 15 17.64 17.10 -9.07
N LEU A 16 18.61 16.27 -8.68
CA LEU A 16 19.60 16.64 -7.68
C LEU A 16 20.64 17.57 -8.31
N VAL A 17 20.96 18.66 -7.62
CA VAL A 17 21.97 19.64 -8.00
C VAL A 17 23.10 19.55 -6.98
N GLU A 18 24.25 19.11 -7.46
CA GLU A 18 25.48 19.01 -6.67
C GLU A 18 26.41 20.16 -7.05
N ALA A 19 26.71 21.03 -6.08
CA ALA A 19 27.66 22.12 -6.24
C ALA A 19 28.86 21.89 -5.29
N PRO A 20 30.12 22.03 -5.77
CA PRO A 20 31.30 21.75 -4.94
C PRO A 20 31.28 22.53 -3.62
N GLY A 21 31.32 21.81 -2.50
CA GLY A 21 31.32 22.40 -1.16
C GLY A 21 29.95 22.88 -0.63
N GLN A 22 28.85 22.61 -1.33
CA GLN A 22 27.49 22.87 -0.85
C GLN A 22 26.73 21.56 -0.58
N PRO A 23 25.74 21.57 0.34
CA PRO A 23 24.82 20.46 0.49
C PRO A 23 24.11 20.16 -0.83
N LEU A 24 23.81 18.89 -1.09
CA LEU A 24 22.91 18.47 -2.16
C LEU A 24 21.61 19.28 -2.09
N SER A 25 21.26 19.92 -3.20
CA SER A 25 20.03 20.70 -3.33
C SER A 25 19.15 20.10 -4.44
N THR A 26 17.89 20.50 -4.49
CA THR A 26 16.90 19.96 -5.44
C THR A 26 16.40 21.06 -6.36
N ALA A 27 16.28 20.77 -7.65
CA ALA A 27 15.66 21.66 -8.62
C ALA A 27 14.61 20.93 -9.46
N VAL A 28 13.65 21.65 -10.01
CA VAL A 28 12.72 21.10 -10.99
C VAL A 28 13.51 20.67 -12.24
N ALA A 29 13.30 19.43 -12.69
CA ALA A 29 13.99 18.87 -13.85
C ALA A 29 13.40 19.35 -15.18
N HIS A 30 12.07 19.48 -15.25
CA HIS A 30 11.37 20.09 -16.39
C HIS A 30 10.05 20.72 -15.92
N THR A 31 9.89 22.03 -16.13
CA THR A 31 8.76 22.81 -15.59
C THR A 31 7.40 22.30 -16.05
N GLY A 32 7.23 22.00 -17.34
CA GLY A 32 5.94 21.52 -17.88
C GLY A 32 5.59 20.10 -17.40
N THR A 33 6.59 19.25 -17.17
CA THR A 33 6.38 17.90 -16.61
C THR A 33 6.06 17.99 -15.13
N HIS A 34 6.74 18.86 -14.39
CA HIS A 34 6.46 19.09 -12.98
C HIS A 34 5.06 19.64 -12.75
N ALA A 35 4.63 20.61 -13.58
CA ALA A 35 3.30 21.19 -13.50
C ALA A 35 2.17 20.23 -13.89
N ALA A 36 2.47 19.15 -14.61
CA ALA A 36 1.48 18.13 -14.96
C ALA A 36 1.15 17.19 -13.78
N GLU A 37 1.92 17.28 -12.68
CA GLU A 37 1.77 16.44 -11.48
C GLU A 37 1.68 14.93 -11.80
N ALA A 38 2.31 14.51 -12.90
CA ALA A 38 2.24 13.12 -13.34
C ALA A 38 3.27 12.28 -12.57
N ALA A 39 2.82 11.14 -12.06
CA ALA A 39 3.71 10.22 -11.33
C ALA A 39 4.72 9.57 -12.29
N TRP A 40 6.00 9.82 -12.07
CA TRP A 40 7.09 9.17 -12.79
C TRP A 40 7.19 7.69 -12.39
N SER A 41 7.13 6.78 -13.37
CA SER A 41 7.18 5.33 -13.10
C SER A 41 8.55 4.74 -13.38
N ALA A 42 9.07 4.93 -14.59
CA ALA A 42 10.37 4.41 -15.01
C ALA A 42 11.05 5.36 -15.99
N ALA A 43 12.38 5.30 -16.07
CA ALA A 43 13.17 5.95 -17.10
C ALA A 43 14.40 5.13 -17.47
N TRP A 44 14.93 5.42 -18.65
CA TRP A 44 16.19 4.92 -19.16
C TRP A 44 16.87 6.06 -19.93
N SER A 45 18.21 6.09 -19.91
CA SER A 45 18.99 7.01 -20.73
C SER A 45 20.03 6.26 -21.55
N GLY A 46 20.31 6.78 -22.75
CA GLY A 46 21.34 6.29 -23.64
C GLY A 46 21.24 6.94 -25.02
N ASP A 47 22.26 6.73 -25.84
CA ASP A 47 22.36 7.27 -27.20
C ASP A 47 21.44 6.47 -28.14
N LEU A 48 20.30 7.05 -28.50
CA LEU A 48 19.26 6.42 -29.32
C LEU A 48 19.42 6.70 -30.81
N ASP A 49 20.06 7.81 -31.19
CA ASP A 49 20.23 8.19 -32.60
C ASP A 49 21.68 8.05 -33.11
N GLY A 50 22.61 7.67 -32.23
CA GLY A 50 24.01 7.40 -32.55
C GLY A 50 24.86 8.66 -32.69
N ASP A 51 24.38 9.82 -32.23
CA ASP A 51 25.11 11.09 -32.31
C ASP A 51 26.15 11.28 -31.18
N GLY A 52 26.21 10.33 -30.23
CA GLY A 52 27.10 10.34 -29.08
C GLY A 52 26.57 11.10 -27.87
N ARG A 53 25.33 11.61 -27.90
CA ARG A 53 24.63 12.20 -26.75
C ARG A 53 23.61 11.21 -26.20
N GLU A 54 23.26 11.38 -24.93
CA GLU A 54 22.21 10.55 -24.32
C GLU A 54 20.85 11.25 -24.39
N GLU A 55 19.85 10.54 -24.89
CA GLU A 55 18.44 10.88 -24.67
C GLU A 55 17.94 10.26 -23.38
N LEU A 56 17.06 10.98 -22.68
CA LEU A 56 16.31 10.44 -21.56
C LEU A 56 14.90 10.07 -22.02
N VAL A 57 14.54 8.79 -21.88
CA VAL A 57 13.17 8.32 -22.06
C VAL A 57 12.53 8.06 -20.70
N ALA A 58 11.42 8.73 -20.42
CA ALA A 58 10.71 8.58 -19.15
C ALA A 58 9.22 8.34 -19.36
N SER A 59 8.64 7.49 -18.51
CA SER A 59 7.21 7.20 -18.46
C SER A 59 6.55 7.89 -17.28
N PHE A 60 5.34 8.39 -17.51
CA PHE A 60 4.52 9.08 -16.54
C PHE A 60 3.14 8.42 -16.49
N GLU A 61 2.71 8.03 -15.30
CA GLU A 61 1.39 7.44 -15.02
C GLU A 61 0.34 8.55 -14.90
N SER A 62 -0.67 8.36 -14.04
CA SER A 62 -1.71 9.35 -13.77
C SER A 62 -1.15 10.75 -13.52
N PRO A 63 -1.77 11.81 -14.08
CA PRO A 63 -2.98 11.78 -14.90
C PRO A 63 -2.71 11.62 -16.41
N THR A 64 -1.46 11.46 -16.85
CA THR A 64 -1.11 11.63 -18.27
C THR A 64 -0.91 10.33 -19.07
N TYR A 65 -0.41 9.26 -18.44
CA TYR A 65 -0.17 7.94 -19.04
C TYR A 65 0.61 7.99 -20.37
N ASP A 66 1.75 8.69 -20.34
CA ASP A 66 2.56 8.98 -21.52
C ASP A 66 4.04 8.61 -21.36
N LEU A 67 4.71 8.52 -22.50
CA LEU A 67 6.17 8.48 -22.62
C LEU A 67 6.65 9.84 -23.11
N ARG A 68 7.83 10.23 -22.64
CA ARG A 68 8.51 11.47 -23.03
C ARG A 68 9.96 11.19 -23.33
N VAL A 69 10.46 11.81 -24.40
CA VAL A 69 11.89 11.82 -24.75
C VAL A 69 12.41 13.23 -24.49
N PHE A 70 13.52 13.33 -23.77
CA PHE A 70 14.18 14.59 -23.46
C PHE A 70 15.63 14.57 -23.95
N ASP A 71 16.09 15.70 -24.46
CA ASP A 71 17.53 15.97 -24.57
C ASP A 71 18.03 16.56 -23.26
N LEU A 72 19.29 16.30 -22.93
CA LEU A 72 20.03 17.12 -21.99
C LEU A 72 20.72 18.25 -22.76
N ASP A 73 20.50 19.50 -22.32
CA ASP A 73 21.32 20.62 -22.79
C ASP A 73 22.66 20.71 -22.03
N ASP A 74 23.53 21.63 -22.48
CA ASP A 74 24.87 21.82 -21.92
C ASP A 74 24.86 22.25 -20.44
N ASP A 75 23.75 22.81 -19.94
CA ASP A 75 23.52 23.19 -18.54
C ASP A 75 22.83 22.06 -17.74
N GLY A 76 22.68 20.88 -18.36
CA GLY A 76 22.05 19.68 -17.83
C GLY A 76 20.54 19.80 -17.63
N ALA A 77 19.88 20.82 -18.19
CA ALA A 77 18.44 20.97 -18.14
C ALA A 77 17.77 20.12 -19.23
N LEU A 78 16.57 19.63 -18.93
CA LEU A 78 15.84 18.74 -19.82
C LEU A 78 14.99 19.54 -20.79
N ARG A 79 15.17 19.25 -22.08
CA ARG A 79 14.33 19.79 -23.16
C ARG A 79 13.45 18.68 -23.73
N LEU A 80 12.13 18.82 -23.58
CA LEU A 80 11.18 17.86 -24.14
C LEU A 80 11.26 17.85 -25.68
N ARG A 81 11.52 16.67 -26.27
CA ARG A 81 11.59 16.46 -27.72
C ARG A 81 10.35 15.80 -28.27
N TRP A 82 9.86 14.81 -27.56
CA TRP A 82 8.70 14.05 -27.97
C TRP A 82 7.88 13.64 -26.76
N ARG A 83 6.58 13.51 -27.00
CA ARG A 83 5.62 12.98 -26.05
C ARG A 83 4.58 12.18 -26.80
N GLY A 84 4.19 11.04 -26.26
CA GLY A 84 3.12 10.22 -26.81
C GLY A 84 2.44 9.33 -25.79
N PRO A 85 1.19 8.90 -26.04
CA PRO A 85 0.46 8.01 -25.16
C PRO A 85 1.19 6.68 -25.02
N ALA A 86 1.19 6.11 -23.81
CA ALA A 86 1.91 4.87 -23.54
C ALA A 86 1.17 3.88 -22.65
N GLY A 87 0.10 4.31 -21.96
CA GLY A 87 -0.58 3.45 -20.99
C GLY A 87 0.18 3.36 -19.67
N PHE A 88 -0.08 2.30 -18.91
CA PHE A 88 0.58 2.05 -17.63
C PHE A 88 1.92 1.32 -17.86
N VAL A 89 3.00 2.09 -17.97
CA VAL A 89 4.36 1.58 -18.20
C VAL A 89 5.06 1.32 -16.87
N ARG A 90 5.47 0.07 -16.65
CA ARG A 90 6.12 -0.39 -15.40
C ARG A 90 7.63 -0.32 -15.47
N GLY A 91 8.22 -0.59 -16.63
CA GLY A 91 9.67 -0.59 -16.81
C GLY A 91 10.05 -0.05 -18.18
N ILE A 92 11.24 0.55 -18.25
CA ILE A 92 11.89 1.00 -19.48
C ILE A 92 13.33 0.50 -19.48
N ALA A 93 13.80 0.01 -20.63
CA ALA A 93 15.20 -0.35 -20.86
C ALA A 93 15.57 -0.05 -22.32
N GLY A 94 16.86 0.12 -22.59
CA GLY A 94 17.40 0.07 -23.95
C GLY A 94 17.84 -1.34 -24.29
N ALA A 95 17.47 -1.85 -25.46
CA ALA A 95 17.83 -3.18 -25.93
C ALA A 95 18.59 -3.09 -27.27
N ARG A 96 19.64 -3.89 -27.44
CA ARG A 96 20.34 -4.09 -28.71
C ARG A 96 19.56 -5.04 -29.59
N ARG A 97 19.50 -4.71 -30.88
CA ARG A 97 19.03 -5.60 -31.95
C ARG A 97 19.97 -5.40 -33.14
N GLY A 98 20.96 -6.29 -33.29
CA GLY A 98 22.12 -6.07 -34.14
C GLY A 98 22.82 -4.75 -33.80
N ASP A 99 23.06 -3.92 -34.82
CA ASP A 99 23.72 -2.61 -34.65
C ASP A 99 22.76 -1.50 -34.15
N GLU A 100 21.49 -1.82 -33.91
CA GLU A 100 20.47 -0.84 -33.51
C GLU A 100 20.22 -0.86 -32.00
N ARG A 101 19.98 0.33 -31.42
CA ARG A 101 19.46 0.50 -30.07
C ARG A 101 17.96 0.82 -30.11
N LEU A 102 17.16 -0.01 -29.46
CA LEU A 102 15.72 0.21 -29.30
C LEU A 102 15.38 0.56 -27.85
N VAL A 103 14.28 1.29 -27.67
CA VAL A 103 13.65 1.49 -26.37
C VAL A 103 12.61 0.40 -26.17
N VAL A 104 12.65 -0.27 -25.02
CA VAL A 104 11.67 -1.27 -24.64
C VAL A 104 10.89 -0.76 -23.46
N VAL A 105 9.56 -0.84 -23.55
CA VAL A 105 8.65 -0.53 -22.46
C VAL A 105 7.81 -1.74 -22.10
N VAL A 106 7.60 -1.99 -20.81
CA VAL A 106 6.63 -2.99 -20.35
C VAL A 106 5.33 -2.32 -19.99
N ARG A 107 4.28 -2.60 -20.76
CA ARG A 107 2.91 -2.18 -20.46
C ARG A 107 2.20 -3.26 -19.64
N ASP A 108 1.57 -2.83 -18.55
CA ASP A 108 0.76 -3.69 -17.67
C ASP A 108 -0.74 -3.31 -17.79
N ALA A 109 -1.62 -4.25 -17.42
CA ALA A 109 -3.06 -4.09 -17.38
C ALA A 109 -3.60 -3.60 -16.02
N LEU A 110 -2.72 -3.34 -15.04
CA LEU A 110 -3.11 -2.95 -13.67
C LEU A 110 -3.94 -1.68 -13.54
N ASP A 111 -3.77 -0.71 -14.46
CA ASP A 111 -4.38 0.60 -14.31
C ASP A 111 -5.06 1.05 -15.60
N ALA A 112 -6.36 0.74 -15.68
CA ALA A 112 -7.25 1.26 -16.70
C ALA A 112 -7.45 2.76 -16.48
N ALA A 113 -7.26 3.55 -17.53
CA ALA A 113 -7.41 5.00 -17.49
C ALA A 113 -8.48 5.43 -18.50
N PRO A 114 -9.77 5.24 -18.22
CA PRO A 114 -10.85 5.55 -19.16
C PRO A 114 -10.89 7.03 -19.58
N ASP A 115 -10.42 7.92 -18.71
CA ASP A 115 -10.30 9.36 -19.00
C ASP A 115 -9.19 9.67 -20.02
N VAL A 116 -8.22 8.77 -20.20
CA VAL A 116 -7.10 8.94 -21.16
C VAL A 116 -7.24 8.05 -22.38
N PHE A 117 -7.75 6.83 -22.19
CA PHE A 117 -7.95 5.82 -23.22
C PHE A 117 -9.43 5.43 -23.23
N PRO A 118 -10.27 6.08 -24.06
CA PRO A 118 -11.72 5.90 -24.01
C PRO A 118 -12.19 4.51 -24.46
N GLU A 119 -11.37 3.77 -25.21
CA GLU A 119 -11.70 2.44 -25.70
C GLU A 119 -11.34 1.36 -24.65
N PRO A 120 -12.29 0.50 -24.22
CA PRO A 120 -11.98 -0.66 -23.38
C PRO A 120 -10.88 -1.53 -24.01
N PRO A 121 -9.93 -2.09 -23.23
CA PRO A 121 -9.87 -2.12 -21.76
C PRO A 121 -9.27 -0.85 -21.11
N HIS A 122 -9.17 0.26 -21.83
CA HIS A 122 -8.67 1.56 -21.34
C HIS A 122 -7.18 1.55 -20.95
N LEU A 123 -6.36 0.75 -21.63
CA LEU A 123 -4.95 0.54 -21.29
C LEU A 123 -3.96 1.30 -22.19
N GLY A 124 -4.44 1.97 -23.25
CA GLY A 124 -3.59 2.60 -24.26
C GLY A 124 -2.92 1.63 -25.24
N GLY A 125 -3.04 0.33 -25.00
CA GLY A 125 -2.62 -0.75 -25.88
C GLY A 125 -2.58 -2.10 -25.12
N PRO A 126 -2.27 -3.21 -25.81
CA PRO A 126 -2.20 -4.53 -25.18
C PRO A 126 -1.02 -4.61 -24.19
N PRO A 127 -1.15 -5.38 -23.07
CA PRO A 127 -0.07 -5.60 -22.12
C PRO A 127 1.03 -6.50 -22.69
N GLY A 128 2.28 -6.25 -22.29
CA GLY A 128 3.47 -6.95 -22.79
C GLY A 128 4.64 -6.00 -23.00
N PHE A 129 5.65 -6.46 -23.76
CA PHE A 129 6.79 -5.65 -24.16
C PHE A 129 6.47 -4.92 -25.47
N GLU A 130 6.69 -3.62 -25.52
CA GLU A 130 6.61 -2.82 -26.73
C GLU A 130 7.98 -2.26 -27.04
N LEU A 131 8.49 -2.57 -28.24
CA LEU A 131 9.78 -2.12 -28.73
C LEU A 131 9.57 -0.92 -29.65
N LEU A 132 10.29 0.16 -29.35
CA LEU A 132 10.15 1.46 -29.96
C LEU A 132 11.50 1.92 -30.52
N ARG A 133 11.51 2.37 -31.77
CA ARG A 133 12.64 3.04 -32.42
C ARG A 133 12.48 4.54 -32.29
N TRP A 134 13.56 5.22 -31.94
CA TRP A 134 13.63 6.68 -32.04
C TRP A 134 14.10 7.07 -33.44
N ASP A 135 13.34 7.93 -34.15
CA ASP A 135 13.70 8.41 -35.49
C ASP A 135 14.23 9.86 -35.49
N GLY A 136 14.52 10.42 -34.31
CA GLY A 136 14.92 11.81 -34.11
C GLY A 136 13.75 12.78 -33.91
N GLU A 137 12.51 12.34 -34.19
CA GLU A 137 11.28 13.12 -34.03
C GLU A 137 10.26 12.42 -33.13
N ALA A 138 10.10 11.10 -33.25
CA ALA A 138 9.12 10.31 -32.54
C ALA A 138 9.60 8.89 -32.20
N LEU A 139 9.01 8.32 -31.15
CA LEU A 139 9.10 6.89 -30.89
C LEU A 139 8.10 6.14 -31.78
N ARG A 140 8.60 5.21 -32.59
CA ARG A 140 7.84 4.38 -33.52
C ARG A 140 7.89 2.92 -33.10
N ARG A 141 6.74 2.29 -32.94
CA ARG A 141 6.65 0.86 -32.62
C ARG A 141 7.26 0.02 -33.74
N VAL A 142 8.20 -0.85 -33.36
CA VAL A 142 8.88 -1.82 -34.23
C VAL A 142 8.34 -3.23 -34.00
N ALA A 143 8.16 -3.61 -32.73
CA ALA A 143 7.68 -4.94 -32.38
C ALA A 143 6.84 -4.91 -31.09
N HIS A 144 6.02 -5.95 -30.90
CA HIS A 144 5.29 -6.18 -29.67
C HIS A 144 5.34 -7.65 -29.27
N VAL A 145 5.78 -7.92 -28.04
CA VAL A 145 5.71 -9.26 -27.45
C VAL A 145 4.57 -9.27 -26.43
N PRO A 146 3.46 -9.97 -26.70
CA PRO A 146 2.30 -9.97 -25.82
C PRO A 146 2.61 -10.65 -24.48
N SER A 147 1.95 -10.19 -23.42
CA SER A 147 1.95 -10.93 -22.16
C SER A 147 1.36 -12.34 -22.37
N PRO A 148 1.95 -13.41 -21.81
CA PRO A 148 1.42 -14.76 -21.94
C PRO A 148 0.14 -14.97 -21.13
N HIS A 149 -0.19 -14.06 -20.20
CA HIS A 149 -1.40 -14.11 -19.38
C HIS A 149 -1.99 -12.71 -19.16
N PRO A 150 -3.31 -12.52 -19.28
CA PRO A 150 -3.95 -11.20 -19.13
C PRO A 150 -3.84 -10.64 -17.71
N ASP A 151 -3.83 -11.50 -16.69
CA ASP A 151 -3.71 -11.11 -15.27
C ASP A 151 -2.25 -11.06 -14.76
N LEU A 152 -1.27 -11.11 -15.67
CA LEU A 152 0.14 -11.01 -15.29
C LEU A 152 0.50 -9.55 -15.03
N HIS A 153 1.06 -9.29 -13.86
CA HIS A 153 1.40 -7.94 -13.43
C HIS A 153 2.91 -7.77 -13.26
N ALA A 154 3.48 -6.76 -13.92
CA ALA A 154 4.87 -6.37 -13.75
C ALA A 154 5.01 -5.56 -12.46
N PHE A 155 5.43 -6.21 -11.37
CA PHE A 155 5.49 -5.54 -10.06
C PHE A 155 6.79 -4.74 -9.84
N SER A 156 7.85 -5.02 -10.60
CA SER A 156 9.12 -4.29 -10.55
C SER A 156 9.18 -3.14 -11.54
N ARG A 157 9.83 -2.04 -11.16
CA ARG A 157 10.19 -0.94 -12.07
C ARG A 157 11.43 -1.23 -12.93
N THR A 158 12.20 -2.23 -12.52
CA THR A 158 13.40 -2.68 -13.22
C THR A 158 13.00 -3.63 -14.34
N LEU A 159 13.28 -3.19 -15.58
CA LEU A 159 13.33 -4.00 -16.78
C LEU A 159 14.81 -4.21 -17.12
N LEU A 160 15.22 -5.45 -17.37
CA LEU A 160 16.58 -5.76 -17.81
C LEU A 160 16.51 -6.18 -19.29
N ALA A 161 17.54 -5.79 -20.03
CA ALA A 161 17.81 -6.23 -21.40
C ALA A 161 19.27 -6.70 -21.45
N ALA A 162 19.50 -7.90 -21.95
CA ALA A 162 20.82 -8.54 -21.98
C ALA A 162 20.87 -9.66 -23.01
N ASP A 163 22.05 -9.89 -23.59
CA ASP A 163 22.28 -10.93 -24.58
C ASP A 163 22.56 -12.25 -23.86
N LEU A 164 21.51 -13.01 -23.50
CA LEU A 164 21.66 -14.18 -22.65
C LEU A 164 22.12 -15.43 -23.41
N ASP A 165 22.10 -15.41 -24.74
CA ASP A 165 22.53 -16.53 -25.59
C ASP A 165 23.74 -16.23 -26.48
N GLY A 166 24.27 -15.01 -26.41
CA GLY A 166 25.48 -14.57 -27.09
C GLY A 166 25.30 -14.33 -28.59
N ASP A 167 24.05 -14.13 -29.06
CA ASP A 167 23.72 -13.93 -30.48
C ASP A 167 23.81 -12.46 -30.93
N GLY A 168 24.06 -11.54 -30.00
CA GLY A 168 24.19 -10.09 -30.20
C GLY A 168 22.89 -9.31 -30.03
N ASP A 169 21.75 -9.98 -29.91
CA ASP A 169 20.47 -9.36 -29.59
C ASP A 169 20.13 -9.52 -28.11
N ASP A 170 19.58 -8.46 -27.49
CA ASP A 170 19.20 -8.55 -26.08
C ASP A 170 17.83 -9.26 -25.90
N GLU A 171 17.77 -10.25 -25.00
CA GLU A 171 16.54 -10.75 -24.37
C GLU A 171 15.99 -9.78 -23.33
N LEU A 172 14.67 -9.82 -23.12
CA LEU A 172 13.96 -8.93 -22.21
C LEU A 172 13.51 -9.68 -20.95
N ILE A 173 13.81 -9.12 -19.79
CA ILE A 173 13.62 -9.79 -18.50
C ILE A 173 12.85 -8.86 -17.56
N GLN A 174 11.63 -9.26 -17.20
CA GLN A 174 10.76 -8.48 -16.33
C GLN A 174 10.23 -9.32 -15.17
N ARG A 175 10.34 -8.82 -13.94
CA ARG A 175 9.74 -9.51 -12.79
C ARG A 175 8.22 -9.38 -12.81
N PHE A 176 7.53 -10.50 -12.57
CA PHE A 176 6.06 -10.56 -12.58
C PHE A 176 5.48 -11.17 -11.31
N ARG A 177 4.20 -10.85 -11.08
CA ARG A 177 3.31 -11.56 -10.15
C ARG A 177 2.07 -12.04 -10.88
N LEU A 178 1.61 -13.23 -10.52
CA LEU A 178 0.34 -13.81 -10.96
C LEU A 178 -0.36 -14.40 -9.73
N GLY A 179 -1.32 -13.67 -9.16
CA GLY A 179 -1.92 -14.03 -7.88
C GLY A 179 -0.89 -14.02 -6.73
N GLU A 180 -0.56 -15.21 -6.21
CA GLU A 180 0.45 -15.39 -5.16
C GLU A 180 1.82 -15.79 -5.72
N ASP A 181 1.86 -16.22 -6.98
CA ASP A 181 3.09 -16.62 -7.64
C ASP A 181 3.90 -15.40 -8.06
N HIS A 182 5.23 -15.55 -8.02
CA HIS A 182 6.19 -14.56 -8.49
C HIS A 182 7.22 -15.22 -9.39
N GLY A 183 7.86 -14.44 -10.24
CA GLY A 183 8.85 -14.95 -11.16
C GLY A 183 9.44 -13.89 -12.08
N VAL A 184 10.09 -14.35 -13.14
CA VAL A 184 10.51 -13.51 -14.28
C VAL A 184 9.82 -13.96 -15.56
N LEU A 185 9.41 -12.95 -16.33
CA LEU A 185 8.99 -13.05 -17.69
C LEU A 185 10.24 -12.84 -18.55
N LEU A 186 10.67 -13.89 -19.23
CA LEU A 186 11.78 -13.86 -20.18
C LEU A 186 11.20 -13.83 -21.59
N ALA A 187 11.47 -12.77 -22.34
CA ALA A 187 10.97 -12.60 -23.69
C ALA A 187 12.10 -12.55 -24.70
N ARG A 188 11.96 -13.38 -25.74
CA ARG A 188 12.79 -13.33 -26.93
C ARG A 188 12.01 -12.69 -28.06
N VAL A 189 12.60 -11.68 -28.68
CA VAL A 189 11.99 -10.94 -29.79
C VAL A 189 12.40 -11.62 -31.10
N THR A 190 11.44 -11.84 -31.99
CA THR A 190 11.68 -12.40 -33.34
C THR A 190 10.88 -11.61 -34.37
N GLY A 191 11.58 -10.91 -35.28
CA GLY A 191 10.93 -10.04 -36.25
C GLY A 191 10.13 -8.91 -35.61
N ASP A 192 8.85 -8.78 -35.98
CA ASP A 192 7.89 -7.80 -35.45
C ASP A 192 7.16 -8.26 -34.18
N GLY A 193 7.46 -9.47 -33.68
CA GLY A 193 6.85 -10.07 -32.50
C GLY A 193 7.86 -10.78 -31.61
N GLY A 194 7.40 -11.81 -30.91
CA GLY A 194 8.26 -12.62 -30.04
C GLY A 194 7.46 -13.58 -29.17
N GLU A 195 8.19 -14.33 -28.36
CA GLU A 195 7.61 -15.22 -27.35
C GLU A 195 8.10 -14.82 -25.97
N ALA A 196 7.18 -14.85 -25.00
CA ALA A 196 7.51 -14.65 -23.60
C ALA A 196 7.21 -15.92 -22.80
N ARG A 197 8.17 -16.33 -21.95
CA ARG A 197 8.08 -17.49 -21.07
C ARG A 197 8.10 -17.02 -19.62
N MET A 198 7.27 -17.64 -18.79
CA MET A 198 7.26 -17.39 -17.35
C MET A 198 8.15 -18.41 -16.65
N ILE A 199 9.03 -17.92 -15.79
CA ILE A 199 9.84 -18.74 -14.89
C ILE A 199 9.48 -18.35 -13.45
N GLY A 200 8.76 -19.23 -12.76
CA GLY A 200 8.30 -18.99 -11.39
C GLY A 200 9.38 -19.22 -10.33
N GLY A 201 9.22 -18.63 -9.15
CA GLY A 201 10.06 -18.85 -7.98
C GLY A 201 11.44 -18.21 -8.03
N ILE A 202 11.68 -17.32 -9.01
CA ILE A 202 12.94 -16.63 -9.19
C ILE A 202 12.75 -15.10 -9.36
N ASP A 203 13.65 -14.34 -8.76
CA ASP A 203 13.70 -12.88 -8.84
C ASP A 203 14.97 -12.44 -9.56
N ALA A 204 14.88 -11.93 -10.79
CA ALA A 204 16.03 -11.30 -11.44
C ALA A 204 16.42 -10.00 -10.72
N LEU A 205 17.71 -9.82 -10.47
CA LEU A 205 18.25 -8.67 -9.74
C LEU A 205 19.01 -7.73 -10.67
N LEU A 206 19.93 -8.27 -11.46
CA LEU A 206 20.79 -7.54 -12.38
C LEU A 206 21.46 -8.51 -13.36
N VAL A 207 22.09 -7.95 -14.39
CA VAL A 207 22.89 -8.68 -15.38
C VAL A 207 24.35 -8.29 -15.19
N VAL A 208 25.26 -9.25 -15.35
CA VAL A 208 26.71 -9.06 -15.34
C VAL A 208 27.32 -9.79 -16.52
N GLU A 209 28.51 -9.38 -16.91
CA GLU A 209 29.45 -10.23 -17.64
C GLU A 209 30.45 -10.74 -16.59
N ARG A 210 30.73 -12.05 -16.56
CA ARG A 210 31.60 -12.65 -15.56
C ARG A 210 32.64 -13.64 -16.09
N ASP A 211 32.42 -14.31 -17.22
CA ASP A 211 33.28 -15.39 -17.70
C ASP A 211 33.99 -15.16 -19.04
N ASP A 212 33.94 -13.92 -19.54
CA ASP A 212 34.47 -13.41 -20.81
C ASP A 212 33.90 -14.13 -22.05
N ASP A 213 32.71 -14.75 -21.96
CA ASP A 213 31.98 -15.30 -23.10
C ASP A 213 31.02 -14.26 -23.73
N PRO A 214 30.48 -14.51 -24.93
CA PRO A 214 29.60 -13.54 -25.58
C PRO A 214 28.25 -13.32 -24.88
N ALA A 215 27.83 -14.23 -23.99
CA ALA A 215 26.55 -14.19 -23.30
C ALA A 215 26.66 -13.52 -21.93
N ASP A 216 25.70 -12.66 -21.62
CA ASP A 216 25.60 -12.03 -20.31
C ASP A 216 24.97 -12.98 -19.27
N GLU A 217 25.47 -12.97 -18.04
CA GLU A 217 24.91 -13.75 -16.94
C GLU A 217 23.85 -13.01 -16.11
N LEU A 218 22.84 -13.76 -15.68
CA LEU A 218 21.72 -13.23 -14.91
C LEU A 218 21.88 -13.51 -13.41
N VAL A 219 21.98 -12.46 -12.61
CA VAL A 219 21.94 -12.59 -11.15
C VAL A 219 20.49 -12.71 -10.69
N VAL A 220 20.15 -13.84 -10.08
CA VAL A 220 18.81 -14.15 -9.57
C VAL A 220 18.82 -14.40 -8.07
N ARG A 221 17.68 -14.25 -7.44
CA ARG A 221 17.40 -14.77 -6.10
C ARG A 221 16.29 -15.79 -6.20
N LEU A 222 16.53 -17.00 -5.69
CA LEU A 222 15.51 -18.05 -5.57
C LEU A 222 14.70 -17.80 -4.28
N GLU A 223 13.56 -18.48 -4.09
CA GLU A 223 12.65 -18.34 -2.94
C GLU A 223 13.32 -17.99 -1.57
N PRO A 224 12.60 -17.28 -0.67
CA PRO A 224 13.15 -16.83 0.62
C PRO A 224 13.93 -17.92 1.37
N GLY A 225 15.23 -17.70 1.57
CA GLY A 225 16.14 -18.66 2.24
C GLY A 225 17.30 -19.12 1.37
N HIS A 226 17.23 -18.92 0.06
CA HIS A 226 18.35 -19.14 -0.86
C HIS A 226 19.10 -17.81 -1.11
N GLY A 227 20.43 -17.88 -1.16
CA GLY A 227 21.27 -16.73 -1.53
C GLY A 227 21.03 -16.28 -2.98
N ALA A 228 21.72 -15.21 -3.40
CA ALA A 228 21.76 -14.85 -4.82
C ALA A 228 22.59 -15.88 -5.61
N TRP A 229 22.17 -16.16 -6.84
CA TRP A 229 22.81 -17.05 -7.81
C TRP A 229 23.11 -16.28 -9.08
N VAL A 230 24.14 -16.70 -9.80
CA VAL A 230 24.45 -16.20 -11.15
C VAL A 230 24.11 -17.33 -12.12
N LEU A 231 23.19 -17.09 -13.05
CA LEU A 231 22.80 -18.04 -14.08
C LEU A 231 23.61 -17.75 -15.34
N GLY A 232 24.26 -18.76 -15.91
CA GLY A 232 25.22 -18.63 -17.01
C GLY A 232 26.66 -18.93 -16.56
N ASP A 233 27.00 -18.56 -15.31
CA ASP A 233 28.36 -18.72 -14.75
C ASP A 233 28.68 -20.17 -14.35
N GLY A 234 29.37 -20.88 -15.24
CA GLY A 234 30.06 -22.15 -14.96
C GLY A 234 29.21 -23.43 -14.88
N GLU A 235 29.81 -24.50 -14.34
CA GLU A 235 29.21 -25.85 -14.29
C GLU A 235 28.48 -26.18 -12.96
N ALA A 236 28.24 -25.17 -12.13
CA ALA A 236 27.63 -25.38 -10.81
C ALA A 236 26.25 -26.01 -10.97
N ALA A 237 26.02 -27.14 -10.30
CA ALA A 237 24.70 -27.78 -10.32
C ALA A 237 23.66 -26.81 -9.77
N MET A 238 22.59 -26.59 -10.56
CA MET A 238 21.47 -25.77 -10.09
C MET A 238 20.98 -26.28 -8.74
N PRO A 239 20.66 -25.39 -7.79
CA PRO A 239 20.05 -25.79 -6.54
C PRO A 239 18.76 -26.54 -6.84
N ALA A 240 18.60 -27.70 -6.22
CA ALA A 240 17.36 -28.44 -6.33
C ALA A 240 16.24 -27.58 -5.74
N LEU A 241 15.41 -26.99 -6.62
CA LEU A 241 14.12 -26.46 -6.21
C LEU A 241 13.37 -27.59 -5.49
N PRO A 242 12.58 -27.29 -4.44
CA PRO A 242 11.82 -28.31 -3.73
C PRO A 242 11.11 -29.19 -4.76
N PRO A 243 11.39 -30.49 -4.81
CA PRO A 243 10.82 -31.34 -5.85
C PRO A 243 9.31 -31.25 -5.77
N ALA A 244 8.62 -31.28 -6.92
CA ALA A 244 7.22 -31.67 -6.96
C ALA A 244 7.08 -32.90 -6.06
N LEU A 245 6.23 -32.82 -5.03
CA LEU A 245 6.14 -33.84 -3.99
C LEU A 245 6.16 -35.22 -4.66
N GLY A 246 7.20 -36.00 -4.37
CA GLY A 246 7.33 -37.34 -4.93
C GLY A 246 6.07 -38.17 -4.64
N PRO A 247 5.84 -39.24 -5.41
CA PRO A 247 4.72 -40.14 -5.17
C PRO A 247 4.71 -40.57 -3.71
N GLY A 248 3.54 -40.47 -3.08
CA GLY A 248 3.38 -40.84 -1.67
C GLY A 248 3.70 -42.32 -1.46
N ALA A 249 4.07 -42.69 -0.23
CA ALA A 249 4.21 -44.10 0.11
C ALA A 249 2.90 -44.84 -0.22
N THR A 250 2.98 -45.84 -1.09
CA THR A 250 1.82 -46.69 -1.39
C THR A 250 1.45 -47.45 -0.12
N PHE A 251 0.18 -47.40 0.24
CA PHE A 251 -0.36 -48.20 1.33
C PHE A 251 -1.39 -49.17 0.76
N PRO A 252 -1.48 -50.40 1.31
CA PRO A 252 -2.46 -51.36 0.86
C PRO A 252 -3.86 -50.79 1.09
N VAL A 253 -4.64 -50.76 0.01
CA VAL A 253 -6.07 -50.42 0.02
C VAL A 253 -6.79 -51.65 -0.52
N ASP A 254 -7.55 -52.32 0.33
CA ASP A 254 -8.27 -53.54 -0.05
C ASP A 254 -9.45 -53.26 -0.99
N ASP A 255 -9.95 -52.02 -1.01
CA ASP A 255 -10.99 -51.55 -1.93
C ASP A 255 -10.38 -51.18 -3.31
N PRO A 256 -10.68 -51.93 -4.39
CA PRO A 256 -10.15 -51.65 -5.71
C PRO A 256 -10.54 -50.28 -6.27
N TRP A 257 -11.74 -49.77 -5.93
CA TRP A 257 -12.19 -48.46 -6.38
C TRP A 257 -11.32 -47.36 -5.75
N LEU A 258 -11.08 -47.47 -4.44
CA LEU A 258 -10.25 -46.51 -3.73
C LEU A 258 -8.78 -46.60 -4.18
N ALA A 259 -8.27 -47.80 -4.47
CA ALA A 259 -6.92 -48.01 -4.99
C ALA A 259 -6.71 -47.34 -6.38
N GLU A 260 -7.69 -47.44 -7.29
CA GLU A 260 -7.61 -46.75 -8.59
C GLU A 260 -7.62 -45.22 -8.43
N ARG A 261 -8.46 -44.72 -7.51
CA ARG A 261 -8.63 -43.28 -7.28
C ARG A 261 -7.43 -42.62 -6.63
N THR A 262 -6.73 -43.30 -5.73
CA THR A 262 -5.48 -42.77 -5.14
C THR A 262 -4.38 -42.68 -6.18
N VAL A 263 -4.26 -43.65 -7.11
CA VAL A 263 -3.32 -43.57 -8.25
C VAL A 263 -3.61 -42.34 -9.11
N HIS A 264 -4.89 -42.06 -9.40
CA HIS A 264 -5.26 -40.86 -10.16
C HIS A 264 -4.92 -39.57 -9.41
N ALA A 265 -5.18 -39.51 -8.10
CA ALA A 265 -4.82 -38.34 -7.28
C ALA A 265 -3.29 -38.12 -7.20
N GLU A 266 -2.49 -39.19 -7.13
CA GLU A 266 -1.02 -39.08 -7.24
C GLU A 266 -0.58 -38.56 -8.63
N ALA A 267 -1.24 -39.00 -9.70
CA ALA A 267 -0.95 -38.48 -11.03
C ALA A 267 -1.25 -36.97 -11.13
N LEU A 268 -2.35 -36.50 -10.53
CA LEU A 268 -2.66 -35.06 -10.42
C LEU A 268 -1.55 -34.31 -9.67
N ALA A 269 -1.13 -34.81 -8.52
CA ALA A 269 -0.04 -34.22 -7.75
C ALA A 269 1.27 -34.16 -8.56
N GLY A 270 1.62 -35.22 -9.29
CA GLY A 270 2.79 -35.28 -10.16
C GLY A 270 2.73 -34.32 -11.36
N MET A 271 1.53 -33.89 -11.77
CA MET A 271 1.33 -32.85 -12.79
C MET A 271 1.33 -31.42 -12.18
N GLY A 272 1.70 -31.26 -10.91
CA GLY A 272 1.68 -29.97 -10.22
C GLY A 272 0.29 -29.56 -9.71
N ARG A 273 -0.72 -30.41 -9.83
CA ARG A 273 -2.10 -30.16 -9.36
C ARG A 273 -2.31 -30.64 -7.93
N ALA A 274 -1.42 -30.21 -7.03
CA ALA A 274 -1.36 -30.69 -5.66
C ALA A 274 -2.60 -30.29 -4.84
N ARG A 275 -3.20 -29.11 -5.10
CA ARG A 275 -4.42 -28.65 -4.43
C ARG A 275 -5.61 -29.57 -4.73
N GLU A 276 -5.81 -29.93 -6.00
CA GLU A 276 -6.90 -30.83 -6.41
C GLU A 276 -6.67 -32.25 -5.93
N ALA A 277 -5.42 -32.73 -5.97
CA ALA A 277 -5.05 -34.01 -5.38
C ALA A 277 -5.33 -34.05 -3.87
N ALA A 278 -5.00 -32.99 -3.13
CA ALA A 278 -5.24 -32.89 -1.69
C ALA A 278 -6.74 -32.95 -1.35
N GLY A 279 -7.56 -32.21 -2.11
CA GLY A 279 -9.02 -32.26 -2.01
C GLY A 279 -9.57 -33.68 -2.27
N ALA A 280 -9.11 -34.35 -3.32
CA ALA A 280 -9.51 -35.71 -3.64
C ALA A 280 -9.19 -36.70 -2.50
N TYR A 281 -7.98 -36.63 -1.93
CA TYR A 281 -7.60 -37.46 -0.79
C TYR A 281 -8.46 -37.21 0.46
N ALA A 282 -8.76 -35.94 0.76
CA ALA A 282 -9.65 -35.58 1.87
C ALA A 282 -11.08 -36.11 1.65
N ASP A 283 -11.55 -36.12 0.41
CA ASP A 283 -12.85 -36.67 0.02
C ASP A 283 -12.89 -38.19 0.15
N PHE A 284 -11.85 -38.89 -0.32
CA PHE A 284 -11.72 -40.34 -0.19
C PHE A 284 -11.74 -40.77 1.28
N ALA A 285 -11.07 -40.03 2.16
CA ALA A 285 -11.06 -40.29 3.60
C ALA A 285 -12.48 -40.27 4.22
N ARG A 286 -13.43 -39.52 3.65
CA ARG A 286 -14.83 -39.50 4.12
C ARG A 286 -15.62 -40.75 3.70
N THR A 287 -15.16 -41.46 2.67
CA THR A 287 -15.87 -42.60 2.07
C THR A 287 -15.46 -43.96 2.64
N THR A 288 -14.23 -44.09 3.16
CA THR A 288 -13.76 -45.36 3.73
C THR A 288 -14.21 -45.55 5.18
N PRO A 289 -14.75 -46.72 5.57
CA PRO A 289 -15.09 -47.01 6.96
C PRO A 289 -13.86 -47.37 7.80
N ASP A 290 -12.75 -47.81 7.17
CA ASP A 290 -11.53 -48.25 7.83
C ASP A 290 -10.75 -47.06 8.43
N PRO A 291 -10.58 -46.99 9.77
CA PRO A 291 -9.85 -45.93 10.43
C PRO A 291 -8.38 -45.81 10.02
N ASP A 292 -7.68 -46.93 9.78
CA ASP A 292 -6.25 -46.94 9.41
C ASP A 292 -6.07 -46.38 8.00
N VAL A 293 -6.92 -46.82 7.05
CA VAL A 293 -6.92 -46.29 5.67
C VAL A 293 -7.33 -44.82 5.66
N ARG A 294 -8.35 -44.44 6.45
CA ARG A 294 -8.78 -43.05 6.61
C ARG A 294 -7.64 -42.16 7.10
N GLY A 295 -6.90 -42.60 8.13
CA GLY A 295 -5.77 -41.88 8.68
C GLY A 295 -4.68 -41.61 7.63
N ARG A 296 -4.34 -42.62 6.83
CA ARG A 296 -3.32 -42.48 5.76
C ARG A 296 -3.75 -41.55 4.63
N LEU A 297 -5.01 -41.62 4.19
CA LEU A 297 -5.57 -40.71 3.19
C LEU A 297 -5.51 -39.25 3.68
N LEU A 298 -5.91 -39.01 4.94
CA LEU A 298 -5.81 -37.69 5.56
C LEU A 298 -4.34 -37.22 5.68
N ALA A 299 -3.43 -38.10 6.09
CA ALA A 299 -2.01 -37.75 6.19
C ALA A 299 -1.42 -37.34 4.83
N ARG A 300 -1.82 -38.01 3.74
CA ARG A 300 -1.41 -37.62 2.38
C ARG A 300 -2.04 -36.29 1.94
N ALA A 301 -3.32 -36.07 2.23
CA ALA A 301 -3.98 -34.79 1.97
C ALA A 301 -3.26 -33.64 2.69
N ALA A 302 -2.94 -33.79 3.98
CA ALA A 302 -2.21 -32.76 4.73
C ALA A 302 -0.81 -32.50 4.18
N ALA A 303 -0.09 -33.54 3.74
CA ALA A 303 1.21 -33.35 3.09
C ALA A 303 1.11 -32.53 1.79
N LEU A 304 0.09 -32.78 0.97
CA LEU A 304 -0.15 -32.03 -0.27
C LEU A 304 -0.60 -30.59 0.01
N TRP A 305 -1.50 -30.38 0.99
CA TRP A 305 -1.88 -29.03 1.44
C TRP A 305 -0.67 -28.23 1.95
N SER A 306 0.21 -28.88 2.71
CA SER A 306 1.45 -28.25 3.18
C SER A 306 2.38 -27.85 2.04
N ALA A 307 2.41 -28.58 0.93
CA ALA A 307 3.26 -28.26 -0.22
C ALA A 307 2.72 -27.10 -1.07
N VAL A 308 1.40 -26.89 -1.07
CA VAL A 308 0.79 -25.71 -1.71
C VAL A 308 0.62 -24.52 -0.74
N GLY A 309 1.16 -24.63 0.48
CA GLY A 309 1.15 -23.56 1.47
C GLY A 309 -0.20 -23.30 2.16
N ASP A 310 -1.19 -24.20 2.05
CA ASP A 310 -2.49 -24.05 2.72
C ASP A 310 -2.42 -24.58 4.17
N ASP A 311 -1.79 -23.80 5.03
CA ASP A 311 -1.50 -24.19 6.41
C ASP A 311 -2.77 -24.35 7.27
N GLU A 312 -3.87 -23.65 6.96
CA GLU A 312 -5.13 -23.83 7.69
C GLU A 312 -5.77 -25.20 7.38
N GLN A 313 -5.72 -25.66 6.11
CA GLN A 313 -6.16 -27.02 5.77
C GLN A 313 -5.28 -28.10 6.40
N VAL A 314 -3.96 -27.87 6.46
CA VAL A 314 -3.03 -28.75 7.18
C VAL A 314 -3.47 -28.91 8.63
N LEU A 315 -3.70 -27.81 9.35
CA LEU A 315 -4.08 -27.85 10.76
C LEU A 315 -5.44 -28.49 11.00
N ALA A 316 -6.42 -28.24 10.12
CA ALA A 316 -7.74 -28.86 10.21
C ALA A 316 -7.67 -30.39 10.08
N ILE A 317 -6.79 -30.89 9.21
CA ILE A 317 -6.59 -32.33 9.01
C ILE A 317 -5.74 -32.92 10.14
N ASP A 318 -4.61 -32.30 10.48
CA ASP A 318 -3.67 -32.82 11.46
C ASP A 318 -4.27 -32.83 12.88
N ALA A 319 -5.19 -31.93 13.22
CA ALA A 319 -5.96 -32.00 14.45
C ALA A 319 -6.72 -33.33 14.62
N ARG A 320 -7.12 -33.97 13.52
CA ARG A 320 -7.79 -35.28 13.52
C ARG A 320 -6.82 -36.46 13.62
N LEU A 321 -5.54 -36.22 13.34
CA LEU A 321 -4.48 -37.23 13.34
C LEU A 321 -3.57 -37.14 14.57
N ALA A 322 -3.61 -36.03 15.32
CA ALA A 322 -2.66 -35.73 16.40
C ALA A 322 -2.63 -36.77 17.53
N ASP A 323 -3.73 -37.49 17.75
CA ASP A 323 -3.85 -38.53 18.78
C ASP A 323 -3.70 -39.95 18.21
N ASP A 324 -3.45 -40.09 16.91
CA ASP A 324 -3.20 -41.39 16.27
C ASP A 324 -1.82 -41.95 16.72
N PRO A 325 -1.74 -43.17 17.26
CA PRO A 325 -0.49 -43.72 17.76
C PRO A 325 0.63 -43.86 16.71
N ARG A 326 0.29 -43.97 15.42
CA ARG A 326 1.23 -44.17 14.32
C ARG A 326 1.49 -42.89 13.53
N LEU A 327 0.47 -42.07 13.33
CA LEU A 327 0.52 -40.86 12.49
C LEU A 327 0.65 -39.56 13.29
N GLY A 328 0.38 -39.60 14.60
CA GLY A 328 0.30 -38.42 15.46
C GLY A 328 1.60 -37.63 15.56
N ALA A 329 2.75 -38.30 15.63
CA ALA A 329 4.06 -37.63 15.67
C ALA A 329 4.29 -36.79 14.40
N THR A 330 4.07 -37.37 13.22
CA THR A 330 4.26 -36.67 11.95
C THR A 330 3.22 -35.56 11.73
N ALA A 331 1.97 -35.79 12.15
CA ALA A 331 0.93 -34.77 12.12
C ALA A 331 1.27 -33.58 13.05
N LEU A 332 1.78 -33.84 14.25
CA LEU A 332 2.24 -32.79 15.16
C LEU A 332 3.46 -32.05 14.60
N ALA A 333 4.44 -32.74 14.01
CA ALA A 333 5.60 -32.11 13.39
C ALA A 333 5.22 -31.16 12.25
N ARG A 334 4.26 -31.57 11.41
CA ARG A 334 3.72 -30.73 10.34
C ARG A 334 2.87 -29.58 10.88
N SER A 335 2.08 -29.82 11.93
CA SER A 335 1.32 -28.77 12.64
C SER A 335 2.23 -27.71 13.25
N VAL A 336 3.36 -28.08 13.86
CA VAL A 336 4.34 -27.13 14.40
C VAL A 336 4.83 -26.19 13.29
N ALA A 337 5.20 -26.74 12.14
CA ALA A 337 5.68 -25.95 11.01
C ALA A 337 4.57 -25.04 10.43
N ALA A 338 3.34 -25.55 10.29
CA ALA A 338 2.20 -24.78 9.79
C ALA A 338 1.80 -23.65 10.75
N LEU A 339 1.72 -23.91 12.06
CA LEU A 339 1.43 -22.90 13.08
C LEU A 339 2.51 -21.82 13.11
N ASP A 340 3.78 -22.18 12.97
CA ASP A 340 4.88 -21.21 12.93
C ASP A 340 4.80 -20.31 11.69
N ARG A 341 4.48 -20.88 10.52
CA ARG A 341 4.25 -20.11 9.28
C ARG A 341 3.05 -19.16 9.36
N LEU A 342 1.99 -19.58 10.05
CA LEU A 342 0.81 -18.76 10.35
C LEU A 342 1.02 -17.75 11.49
N GLY A 343 2.23 -17.66 12.05
CA GLY A 343 2.55 -16.77 13.18
C GLY A 343 1.86 -17.15 14.49
N ARG A 344 1.22 -18.32 14.58
CA ARG A 344 0.52 -18.83 15.77
C ARG A 344 1.52 -19.46 16.74
N HIS A 345 2.53 -18.69 17.13
CA HIS A 345 3.74 -19.17 17.81
C HIS A 345 3.47 -19.85 19.16
N VAL A 346 2.47 -19.38 19.92
CA VAL A 346 2.07 -20.02 21.18
C VAL A 346 1.53 -21.42 20.95
N GLU A 347 0.71 -21.59 19.92
CA GLU A 347 0.15 -22.89 19.55
C GLU A 347 1.23 -23.79 18.94
N ALA A 348 2.15 -23.23 18.16
CA ALA A 348 3.31 -23.95 17.63
C ALA A 348 4.20 -24.50 18.75
N HIS A 349 4.44 -23.71 19.81
CA HIS A 349 5.16 -24.16 21.01
C HIS A 349 4.43 -25.32 21.70
N ALA A 350 3.11 -25.18 21.93
CA ALA A 350 2.31 -26.23 22.55
C ALA A 350 2.31 -27.53 21.72
N ALA A 351 2.22 -27.43 20.40
CA ALA A 351 2.33 -28.57 19.50
C ALA A 351 3.73 -29.20 19.53
N ALA A 352 4.80 -28.40 19.66
CA ALA A 352 6.17 -28.88 19.77
C ALA A 352 6.40 -29.61 21.11
N VAL A 353 5.84 -29.12 22.21
CA VAL A 353 5.85 -29.81 23.52
C VAL A 353 5.11 -31.15 23.43
N ARG A 354 3.94 -31.19 22.77
CA ARG A 354 3.21 -32.45 22.53
C ARG A 354 4.03 -33.42 21.67
N LEU A 355 4.67 -32.93 20.60
CA LEU A 355 5.55 -33.74 19.75
C LEU A 355 6.71 -34.30 20.56
N ALA A 356 7.36 -33.48 21.39
CA ALA A 356 8.46 -33.91 22.26
C ALA A 356 8.03 -34.95 23.30
N ALA A 357 6.74 -35.01 23.67
CA ALA A 357 6.19 -36.02 24.56
C ALA A 357 5.67 -37.27 23.82
N HIS A 358 5.47 -37.22 22.50
CA HIS A 358 4.81 -38.28 21.75
C HIS A 358 5.66 -39.56 21.72
N PRO A 359 5.13 -40.74 22.07
CA PRO A 359 5.92 -41.97 22.22
C PRO A 359 6.46 -42.53 20.89
N ALA A 360 5.76 -42.31 19.78
CA ALA A 360 6.14 -42.83 18.46
C ALA A 360 6.99 -41.86 17.60
N ARG A 361 7.51 -40.77 18.19
CA ARG A 361 8.34 -39.80 17.46
C ARG A 361 9.68 -40.41 17.06
N SER A 362 10.18 -40.03 15.89
CA SER A 362 11.54 -40.29 15.43
C SER A 362 12.57 -39.34 16.07
N ASP A 363 13.86 -39.66 15.93
CA ASP A 363 14.94 -38.79 16.43
C ASP A 363 14.95 -37.43 15.71
N ALA A 364 14.61 -37.40 14.41
CA ALA A 364 14.49 -36.16 13.65
C ALA A 364 13.34 -35.29 14.17
N GLU A 365 12.18 -35.88 14.43
CA GLU A 365 11.03 -35.18 15.02
C GLU A 365 11.33 -34.70 16.46
N ALA A 366 12.10 -35.48 17.23
CA ALA A 366 12.53 -35.07 18.56
C ALA A 366 13.50 -33.87 18.51
N ALA A 367 14.46 -33.87 17.57
CA ALA A 367 15.37 -32.75 17.36
C ALA A 367 14.63 -31.49 16.86
N GLN A 368 13.69 -31.66 15.94
CA GLN A 368 12.81 -30.57 15.47
C GLN A 368 12.00 -29.97 16.64
N ALA A 369 11.37 -30.82 17.46
CA ALA A 369 10.59 -30.36 18.60
C ALA A 369 11.47 -29.59 19.60
N ALA A 370 12.66 -30.10 19.93
CA ALA A 370 13.59 -29.43 20.84
C ALA A 370 14.04 -28.07 20.32
N ALA A 371 14.37 -27.96 19.02
CA ALA A 371 14.76 -26.71 18.39
C ALA A 371 13.62 -25.68 18.40
N GLN A 372 12.39 -26.12 18.09
CA GLN A 372 11.22 -25.24 18.07
C GLN A 372 10.81 -24.78 19.47
N ILE A 373 10.85 -25.68 20.48
CA ILE A 373 10.64 -25.29 21.88
C ILE A 373 11.66 -24.24 22.28
N ALA A 374 12.96 -24.48 22.06
CA ALA A 374 14.01 -23.54 22.46
C ALA A 374 13.85 -22.15 21.80
N ARG A 375 13.43 -22.12 20.53
CA ARG A 375 13.19 -20.88 19.78
C ARG A 375 11.94 -20.12 20.26
N LEU A 376 10.85 -20.83 20.53
CA LEU A 376 9.55 -20.24 20.85
C LEU A 376 9.32 -20.00 22.36
N GLU A 377 10.10 -20.66 23.23
CA GLU A 377 10.03 -20.51 24.69
C GLU A 377 9.98 -19.05 25.16
N PRO A 378 10.82 -18.12 24.65
CA PRO A 378 10.81 -16.73 25.12
C PRO A 378 9.44 -16.03 24.95
N LEU A 379 8.62 -16.45 23.98
CA LEU A 379 7.29 -15.89 23.73
C LEU A 379 6.21 -16.38 24.71
N VAL A 380 6.45 -17.50 25.41
CA VAL A 380 5.46 -18.17 26.28
C VAL A 380 5.87 -18.20 27.75
N ARG A 381 7.04 -17.66 28.10
CA ARG A 381 7.49 -17.61 29.50
C ARG A 381 6.45 -16.92 30.39
N PRO A 382 6.31 -17.33 31.66
CA PRO A 382 5.48 -16.62 32.62
C PRO A 382 5.79 -15.12 32.66
N GLY A 383 4.76 -14.31 32.43
CA GLY A 383 4.86 -12.85 32.39
C GLY A 383 5.47 -12.26 31.11
N ALA A 384 5.76 -13.04 30.07
CA ALA A 384 6.19 -12.56 28.75
C ALA A 384 5.01 -12.41 27.76
N ARG A 385 3.83 -12.09 28.29
CA ARG A 385 2.60 -11.89 27.51
C ARG A 385 1.83 -10.71 28.05
N ILE A 386 1.42 -9.83 27.15
CA ILE A 386 0.54 -8.69 27.41
C ILE A 386 -0.70 -8.91 26.58
N ASP A 387 -1.79 -9.30 27.23
CA ASP A 387 -3.12 -9.19 26.62
C ASP A 387 -3.66 -7.81 26.96
N VAL A 388 -3.86 -6.99 25.93
CA VAL A 388 -4.35 -5.62 26.13
C VAL A 388 -5.84 -5.66 26.43
N ASP A 389 -6.21 -5.24 27.64
CA ASP A 389 -7.59 -4.93 27.98
C ASP A 389 -7.84 -3.43 27.81
N PHE A 390 -8.54 -3.04 26.74
CA PHE A 390 -8.89 -1.65 26.50
C PHE A 390 -9.92 -1.08 27.50
N ALA A 391 -10.45 -1.90 28.41
CA ALA A 391 -11.21 -1.39 29.56
C ALA A 391 -10.32 -0.71 30.61
N ASP A 392 -9.02 -1.04 30.65
CA ASP A 392 -8.05 -0.41 31.54
C ASP A 392 -6.90 0.22 30.74
N LEU A 393 -7.03 1.52 30.49
CA LEU A 393 -5.99 2.31 29.84
C LEU A 393 -4.92 2.82 30.81
N GLY A 394 -4.90 2.40 32.09
CA GLY A 394 -4.09 3.01 33.15
C GLY A 394 -2.58 3.06 32.91
N ARG A 395 -2.04 2.20 32.03
CA ARG A 395 -0.62 2.18 31.64
C ARG A 395 -0.33 2.81 30.27
N TRP A 396 -1.37 3.17 29.54
CA TRP A 396 -1.24 3.80 28.23
C TRP A 396 -0.92 5.27 28.39
N HIS A 397 0.00 5.75 27.56
CA HIS A 397 0.15 7.17 27.27
C HIS A 397 -0.78 7.53 26.11
N VAL A 398 -1.77 8.38 26.38
CA VAL A 398 -2.73 8.81 25.37
C VAL A 398 -2.33 10.20 24.87
N GLU A 399 -1.87 10.25 23.61
CA GLU A 399 -1.42 11.48 22.98
C GLU A 399 -2.60 12.27 22.38
N ARG A 400 -3.48 11.56 21.67
CA ARG A 400 -4.66 12.16 20.99
C ARG A 400 -5.96 11.46 21.39
N PRO A 401 -6.56 11.81 22.54
CA PRO A 401 -7.78 11.15 22.98
C PRO A 401 -8.97 11.46 22.09
N ALA A 402 -8.98 12.57 21.35
CA ALA A 402 -10.08 12.90 20.44
C ALA A 402 -10.30 11.83 19.36
N GLY A 403 -9.25 11.06 19.03
CA GLY A 403 -9.25 9.98 18.05
C GLY A 403 -9.40 8.60 18.69
N LEU A 404 -9.61 8.53 20.00
CA LEU A 404 -9.80 7.28 20.73
C LEU A 404 -11.14 7.29 21.43
N ARG A 405 -11.83 6.17 21.32
CA ARG A 405 -13.05 5.94 22.09
C ARG A 405 -13.16 4.47 22.43
N ARG A 406 -13.40 4.17 23.70
CA ARG A 406 -13.77 2.82 24.11
C ARG A 406 -15.00 2.35 23.31
N GLY A 407 -14.89 1.18 22.70
CA GLY A 407 -16.00 0.59 21.96
C GLY A 407 -17.19 0.25 22.88
N PRO A 408 -18.41 0.14 22.34
CA PRO A 408 -19.58 -0.29 23.10
C PRO A 408 -19.50 -1.78 23.53
N GLY A 409 -18.66 -2.58 22.86
CA GLY A 409 -18.32 -3.94 23.27
C GLY A 409 -17.33 -3.98 24.44
N ARG A 410 -17.31 -5.09 25.21
CA ARG A 410 -16.29 -5.27 26.24
C ARG A 410 -14.92 -5.45 25.56
N GLY A 411 -13.96 -4.57 25.87
CA GLY A 411 -12.56 -4.74 25.52
C GLY A 411 -12.18 -4.35 24.09
N GLU A 412 -12.92 -3.44 23.45
CA GLU A 412 -12.60 -2.92 22.11
C GLU A 412 -12.22 -1.44 22.16
N LEU A 413 -11.37 -0.99 21.25
CA LEU A 413 -10.97 0.41 21.11
C LEU A 413 -11.28 0.90 19.69
N ALA A 414 -12.20 1.84 19.57
CA ALA A 414 -12.41 2.58 18.34
C ALA A 414 -11.30 3.63 18.18
N LEU A 415 -10.73 3.66 16.98
CA LEU A 415 -9.61 4.51 16.60
C LEU A 415 -10.01 5.32 15.37
N THR A 416 -9.93 6.64 15.48
CA THR A 416 -9.89 7.56 14.35
C THR A 416 -8.54 8.23 14.35
N ALA A 417 -7.72 7.85 13.39
CA ALA A 417 -6.36 8.29 13.29
C ALA A 417 -6.17 9.22 12.09
N VAL A 418 -5.40 10.28 12.33
CA VAL A 418 -5.09 11.32 11.35
C VAL A 418 -3.62 11.69 11.51
N GLY A 419 -2.86 11.72 10.41
CA GLY A 419 -1.44 12.09 10.41
C GLY A 419 -0.49 11.04 11.03
N PRO A 420 0.81 11.34 11.14
CA PRO A 420 1.86 10.34 11.41
C PRO A 420 2.14 10.02 12.88
N ALA A 421 1.64 10.82 13.84
CA ALA A 421 1.93 10.54 15.25
C ALA A 421 0.96 9.47 15.81
N PRO A 422 1.41 8.60 16.73
CA PRO A 422 0.53 7.62 17.35
C PRO A 422 -0.58 8.32 18.16
N ALA A 423 -1.76 7.70 18.21
CA ALA A 423 -2.86 8.16 19.05
C ALA A 423 -2.62 7.81 20.52
N ALA A 424 -2.07 6.62 20.77
CA ALA A 424 -1.61 6.19 22.09
C ALA A 424 -0.46 5.19 21.97
N TRP A 425 0.30 5.05 23.06
CA TRP A 425 1.33 4.03 23.16
C TRP A 425 1.47 3.45 24.57
N LEU A 426 1.98 2.23 24.65
CA LEU A 426 2.23 1.48 25.89
C LEU A 426 3.73 1.14 25.96
N PRO A 427 4.47 1.58 27.00
CA PRO A 427 5.86 1.20 27.15
C PRO A 427 6.03 -0.31 27.34
N LEU A 428 7.09 -0.87 26.76
CA LEU A 428 7.40 -2.29 26.76
C LEU A 428 8.82 -2.54 27.32
N GLU A 429 8.92 -3.51 28.22
CA GLU A 429 10.17 -4.11 28.65
C GLU A 429 10.41 -5.39 27.85
N TRP A 430 11.56 -5.47 27.20
CA TRP A 430 11.91 -6.56 26.29
C TRP A 430 13.34 -7.03 26.54
N ASP A 431 13.55 -8.35 26.53
CA ASP A 431 14.84 -8.99 26.81
C ASP A 431 15.73 -9.16 25.57
N GLY A 432 15.20 -8.88 24.37
CA GLY A 432 15.93 -8.99 23.11
C GLY A 432 15.98 -10.40 22.52
N GLU A 433 15.23 -11.37 23.05
CA GLU A 433 15.28 -12.76 22.57
C GLU A 433 14.25 -13.07 21.49
N ALA A 434 12.98 -12.78 21.74
CA ALA A 434 11.92 -12.91 20.74
C ALA A 434 10.80 -11.91 21.05
N LEU A 435 10.08 -11.50 20.01
CA LEU A 435 8.94 -10.61 20.13
C LEU A 435 7.90 -10.99 19.09
N ALA A 436 6.63 -11.09 19.48
CA ALA A 436 5.54 -11.24 18.53
C ALA A 436 4.36 -10.34 18.88
N LEU A 437 3.71 -9.83 17.84
CA LEU A 437 2.55 -8.96 17.89
C LEU A 437 1.40 -9.63 17.15
N GLU A 438 0.29 -9.87 17.84
CA GLU A 438 -0.97 -10.36 17.25
C GLU A 438 -2.07 -9.34 17.48
N PHE A 439 -2.82 -9.01 16.43
CA PHE A 439 -3.97 -8.13 16.57
C PHE A 439 -5.10 -8.44 15.57
N GLU A 440 -6.31 -8.06 15.97
CA GLU A 440 -7.52 -8.08 15.15
C GLU A 440 -8.06 -6.66 14.99
N LEU A 441 -8.07 -6.19 13.75
CA LEU A 441 -8.45 -4.83 13.36
C LEU A 441 -9.60 -4.89 12.35
N ASP A 442 -10.71 -4.24 12.70
CA ASP A 442 -11.75 -3.89 11.75
C ASP A 442 -11.44 -2.48 11.21
N ALA A 443 -11.37 -2.32 9.89
CA ALA A 443 -11.22 -1.03 9.23
C ALA A 443 -12.56 -0.61 8.63
N ASP A 444 -13.09 0.53 9.07
CA ASP A 444 -14.41 1.03 8.68
C ASP A 444 -14.31 2.12 7.60
N ARG A 445 -13.30 2.99 7.71
CA ARG A 445 -13.01 4.05 6.72
C ARG A 445 -11.51 4.18 6.56
N LEU A 446 -10.97 4.07 5.35
CA LEU A 446 -9.61 4.52 5.06
C LEU A 446 -9.65 5.28 3.74
N GLU A 447 -9.53 6.60 3.82
CA GLU A 447 -9.35 7.44 2.63
C GLU A 447 -7.97 7.17 2.01
N SER A 448 -7.80 7.57 0.74
CA SER A 448 -6.51 7.44 0.06
C SER A 448 -5.40 8.12 0.85
N GLY A 449 -4.31 7.40 1.07
CA GLY A 449 -3.17 7.88 1.86
C GLY A 449 -3.39 7.89 3.37
N ALA A 450 -4.52 7.36 3.87
CA ALA A 450 -4.78 7.16 5.30
C ALA A 450 -4.46 5.70 5.71
N CYS A 451 -3.90 5.49 6.89
CA CYS A 451 -3.58 4.15 7.40
C CYS A 451 -3.98 3.99 8.87
N LEU A 452 -4.36 2.78 9.26
CA LEU A 452 -4.36 2.32 10.64
C LEU A 452 -3.14 1.43 10.85
N SER A 453 -2.39 1.63 11.93
CA SER A 453 -1.18 0.89 12.23
C SER A 453 -1.13 0.43 13.69
N VAL A 454 -0.58 -0.77 13.88
CA VAL A 454 -0.20 -1.31 15.19
C VAL A 454 1.25 -1.74 15.07
N GLU A 455 2.13 -1.08 15.83
CA GLU A 455 3.57 -1.21 15.67
C GLU A 455 4.26 -1.27 17.02
N VAL A 456 5.33 -2.05 17.11
CA VAL A 456 6.31 -1.93 18.18
C VAL A 456 7.43 -1.04 17.66
N GLN A 457 7.69 0.05 18.36
CA GLN A 457 8.64 1.09 17.99
C GLN A 457 9.70 1.26 19.08
N ASP A 458 10.85 1.81 18.73
CA ASP A 458 11.79 2.36 19.71
C ASP A 458 11.34 3.75 20.21
N GLU A 459 12.12 4.35 21.11
CA GLU A 459 11.85 5.70 21.64
C GLU A 459 11.86 6.79 20.56
N ALA A 460 12.68 6.63 19.51
CA ALA A 460 12.75 7.55 18.38
C ALA A 460 11.57 7.39 17.41
N GLY A 461 10.73 6.36 17.59
CA GLY A 461 9.61 6.05 16.72
C GLY A 461 9.98 5.20 15.50
N ALA A 462 11.19 4.65 15.45
CA ALA A 462 11.56 3.70 14.42
C ALA A 462 10.86 2.36 14.68
N VAL A 463 10.24 1.81 13.64
CA VAL A 463 9.47 0.57 13.73
C VAL A 463 10.41 -0.62 13.86
N LEU A 464 10.25 -1.39 14.93
CA LEU A 464 10.92 -2.68 15.11
C LEU A 464 10.18 -3.77 14.33
N ILE A 465 8.89 -3.95 14.64
CA ILE A 465 7.96 -4.82 13.92
C ILE A 465 6.58 -4.18 13.94
N GLY A 466 5.76 -4.42 12.93
CA GLY A 466 4.39 -3.94 12.92
C GLY A 466 3.70 -4.16 11.60
N ALA A 467 2.44 -3.76 11.55
CA ALA A 467 1.67 -3.80 10.33
C ALA A 467 0.67 -2.65 10.26
N ARG A 468 0.25 -2.35 9.04
CA ARG A 468 -0.67 -1.26 8.74
C ARG A 468 -1.63 -1.64 7.63
N VAL A 469 -2.86 -1.15 7.76
CA VAL A 469 -3.93 -1.23 6.76
C VAL A 469 -4.17 0.16 6.23
N CYS A 470 -4.00 0.36 4.94
CA CYS A 470 -4.06 1.66 4.29
C CYS A 470 -5.14 1.72 3.21
N GLY A 471 -5.75 2.90 3.05
CA GLY A 471 -6.52 3.25 1.86
C GLY A 471 -5.58 3.75 0.77
N GLY A 472 -5.79 3.26 -0.45
CA GLY A 472 -5.12 3.73 -1.65
C GLY A 472 -6.14 4.06 -2.73
N ALA A 473 -5.73 4.86 -3.71
CA ALA A 473 -6.49 5.13 -4.92
C ALA A 473 -5.60 4.95 -6.14
N ARG A 474 -6.16 4.36 -7.17
CA ARG A 474 -5.73 4.41 -8.57
C ARG A 474 -6.82 5.15 -9.36
N PRO A 475 -6.53 5.72 -10.53
CA PRO A 475 -7.52 6.53 -11.26
C PRO A 475 -8.85 5.85 -11.58
N SER A 476 -8.86 4.52 -11.71
CA SER A 476 -10.09 3.75 -11.94
C SER A 476 -10.62 2.99 -10.71
N ALA A 477 -9.89 2.95 -9.59
CA ALA A 477 -10.27 2.10 -8.47
C ALA A 477 -9.70 2.58 -7.13
N LEU A 478 -10.51 2.48 -6.08
CA LEU A 478 -10.01 2.53 -4.70
C LEU A 478 -9.48 1.15 -4.30
N ASN A 479 -8.48 1.12 -3.42
CA ASN A 479 -7.92 -0.13 -2.92
C ASN A 479 -7.59 -0.08 -1.42
N ARG A 480 -7.48 -1.27 -0.84
CA ARG A 480 -7.01 -1.55 0.51
C ARG A 480 -5.64 -2.23 0.42
N ASN A 481 -4.66 -1.67 1.10
CA ASN A 481 -3.32 -2.23 1.20
C ASN A 481 -3.04 -2.67 2.64
N LEU A 482 -2.76 -3.96 2.83
CA LEU A 482 -2.18 -4.47 4.07
C LEU A 482 -0.69 -4.65 3.87
N SER A 483 0.13 -4.04 4.73
CA SER A 483 1.58 -4.18 4.69
C SER A 483 2.16 -4.40 6.08
N CYS A 484 3.25 -5.15 6.14
CA CYS A 484 4.02 -5.36 7.38
C CYS A 484 5.40 -4.71 7.24
N ARG A 485 5.99 -4.34 8.37
CA ARG A 485 7.30 -3.69 8.40
C ARG A 485 8.15 -4.28 9.51
N SER A 486 9.44 -4.36 9.25
CA SER A 486 10.45 -4.55 10.29
C SER A 486 11.66 -3.65 10.04
N GLY A 487 12.17 -3.07 11.12
CA GLY A 487 13.31 -2.15 11.08
C GLY A 487 13.13 -0.97 10.10
N GLY A 488 14.27 -0.46 9.62
CA GLY A 488 14.31 0.62 8.63
C GLY A 488 13.93 0.21 7.20
N GLY A 489 13.57 -1.06 6.97
CA GLY A 489 13.22 -1.57 5.64
C GLY A 489 11.95 -0.97 5.05
N LEU A 490 11.80 -1.11 3.74
CA LEU A 490 10.56 -0.81 3.04
C LEU A 490 9.45 -1.78 3.52
N PRO A 491 8.21 -1.29 3.70
CA PRO A 491 7.08 -2.14 4.05
C PRO A 491 6.84 -3.24 3.01
N VAL A 492 6.67 -4.47 3.47
CA VAL A 492 6.33 -5.62 2.63
C VAL A 492 4.81 -5.67 2.50
N VAL A 493 4.31 -5.45 1.28
CA VAL A 493 2.88 -5.52 0.96
C VAL A 493 2.42 -6.97 0.99
N MET A 494 1.49 -7.27 1.90
CA MET A 494 0.85 -8.58 2.05
C MET A 494 -0.26 -8.76 1.02
N SER A 495 -1.15 -7.77 0.91
CA SER A 495 -2.29 -7.81 -0.01
C SER A 495 -2.68 -6.41 -0.48
N ILE A 496 -3.11 -6.33 -1.74
CA ILE A 496 -3.82 -5.17 -2.30
C ILE A 496 -5.16 -5.69 -2.81
N ARG A 497 -6.26 -5.07 -2.40
CA ARG A 497 -7.61 -5.44 -2.86
C ARG A 497 -8.38 -4.20 -3.28
N ASP A 498 -9.01 -4.28 -4.44
CA ASP A 498 -9.89 -3.21 -4.90
C ASP A 498 -11.14 -3.19 -4.04
N VAL A 499 -11.59 -1.98 -3.71
CA VAL A 499 -12.78 -1.75 -2.91
C VAL A 499 -13.68 -0.72 -3.60
N PRO A 500 -15.00 -0.86 -3.48
CA PRO A 500 -15.94 0.06 -4.10
C PRO A 500 -15.98 1.43 -3.41
N SER A 501 -15.46 1.53 -2.18
CA SER A 501 -15.52 2.75 -1.37
C SER A 501 -14.39 2.79 -0.34
N ALA A 502 -13.95 4.00 0.02
CA ALA A 502 -13.08 4.24 1.17
C ALA A 502 -13.73 3.80 2.49
N ARG A 503 -15.07 3.67 2.53
CA ARG A 503 -15.88 3.21 3.66
C ARG A 503 -16.18 1.70 3.63
N PHE A 504 -15.50 0.95 2.75
CA PHE A 504 -15.64 -0.49 2.72
C PHE A 504 -15.07 -1.12 4.01
N ALA A 505 -15.95 -1.78 4.76
CA ALA A 505 -15.60 -2.45 6.00
C ALA A 505 -14.77 -3.72 5.72
N SER A 506 -13.65 -3.88 6.41
CA SER A 506 -12.80 -5.07 6.29
C SER A 506 -12.22 -5.49 7.64
N ARG A 507 -12.08 -6.80 7.85
CA ARG A 507 -11.48 -7.38 9.07
C ARG A 507 -10.12 -7.98 8.76
N HIS A 508 -9.14 -7.68 9.59
CA HIS A 508 -7.76 -8.14 9.44
C HIS A 508 -7.29 -8.79 10.73
N VAL A 509 -6.78 -10.02 10.63
CA VAL A 509 -6.03 -10.69 11.69
C VAL A 509 -4.58 -10.75 11.24
N VAL A 510 -3.70 -10.08 11.99
CA VAL A 510 -2.31 -9.91 11.61
C VAL A 510 -1.41 -10.41 12.74
N ARG A 511 -0.37 -11.17 12.37
CA ARG A 511 0.65 -11.64 13.28
C ARG A 511 2.03 -11.30 12.73
N VAL A 512 2.83 -10.61 13.52
CA VAL A 512 4.20 -10.23 13.16
C VAL A 512 5.13 -10.75 14.24
N GLY A 513 6.18 -11.46 13.85
CA GLY A 513 7.13 -12.09 14.78
C GLY A 513 8.58 -11.76 14.43
N TRP A 514 9.42 -11.68 15.45
CA TRP A 514 10.87 -11.56 15.36
C TRP A 514 11.56 -12.46 16.38
N PHE A 515 12.69 -13.06 15.97
CA PHE A 515 13.50 -13.95 16.79
C PHE A 515 14.99 -13.60 16.71
N ARG A 516 15.69 -13.78 17.83
CA ARG A 516 17.14 -13.67 17.91
C ARG A 516 17.79 -14.69 16.98
N GLY A 517 18.47 -14.18 15.95
CA GLY A 517 18.91 -14.95 14.79
C GLY A 517 18.62 -14.23 13.47
N GLY A 518 17.80 -13.16 13.52
CA GLY A 518 17.47 -12.32 12.36
C GLY A 518 16.25 -12.79 11.59
N GLU A 519 15.56 -13.84 12.06
CA GLU A 519 14.30 -14.28 11.50
C GLU A 519 13.18 -13.33 11.90
N ALA A 520 12.54 -12.72 10.91
CA ALA A 520 11.32 -11.94 11.09
C ALA A 520 10.28 -12.38 10.06
N GLY A 521 9.02 -12.42 10.47
CA GLY A 521 7.93 -12.86 9.62
C GLY A 521 6.65 -12.09 9.88
N CYS A 522 5.82 -11.99 8.85
CA CYS A 522 4.45 -11.52 8.96
C CYS A 522 3.51 -12.56 8.39
N SER A 523 2.35 -12.73 9.02
CA SER A 523 1.24 -13.47 8.46
C SER A 523 -0.06 -12.70 8.62
N ALA A 524 -0.88 -12.75 7.58
CA ALA A 524 -2.21 -12.17 7.58
C ALA A 524 -3.05 -12.77 6.47
N GLU A 525 -4.33 -13.06 6.75
CA GLU A 525 -5.27 -13.57 5.75
C GLU A 525 -4.77 -14.82 5.00
N GLY A 526 -4.09 -15.72 5.70
CA GLY A 526 -3.49 -16.94 5.12
C GLY A 526 -2.18 -16.72 4.35
N ARG A 527 -1.73 -15.47 4.19
CA ARG A 527 -0.50 -15.11 3.47
C ARG A 527 0.65 -14.92 4.44
N ARG A 528 1.87 -15.17 3.97
CA ARG A 528 3.12 -15.00 4.74
C ARG A 528 4.11 -14.11 3.99
N ALA A 529 4.86 -13.31 4.74
CA ALA A 529 6.05 -12.62 4.26
C ALA A 529 7.22 -12.84 5.20
N VAL A 530 8.42 -12.98 4.63
CA VAL A 530 9.67 -12.86 5.38
C VAL A 530 10.03 -11.39 5.45
N LEU A 531 10.42 -10.96 6.64
CA LEU A 531 10.76 -9.58 6.93
C LEU A 531 12.27 -9.46 7.20
N PRO A 532 12.91 -8.32 6.88
CA PRO A 532 14.32 -8.10 7.22
C PRO A 532 14.53 -8.04 8.74
N ALA A 533 15.72 -8.40 9.21
CA ALA A 533 16.04 -8.27 10.63
C ALA A 533 16.08 -6.79 11.05
N PRO A 534 15.33 -6.36 12.09
CA PRO A 534 15.41 -5.03 12.63
C PRO A 534 16.77 -4.74 13.28
N PRO A 535 17.27 -3.49 13.19
CA PRO A 535 18.48 -3.07 13.88
C PRO A 535 18.19 -2.76 15.35
N GLY A 536 18.79 -3.53 16.26
CA GLY A 536 19.08 -3.07 17.62
C GLY A 536 18.08 -3.38 18.73
N SER A 537 18.60 -3.22 19.95
CA SER A 537 17.93 -3.38 21.24
C SER A 537 17.82 -2.03 21.94
N GLY A 538 16.73 -1.82 22.68
CA GLY A 538 16.45 -0.59 23.42
C GLY A 538 15.06 -0.65 24.07
N PRO A 539 14.70 0.36 24.89
CA PRO A 539 13.34 0.52 25.38
C PRO A 539 12.37 0.61 24.19
N LEU A 540 11.30 -0.18 24.25
CA LEU A 540 10.30 -0.28 23.20
C LEU A 540 8.97 0.30 23.67
N ARG A 541 8.11 0.64 22.71
CA ARG A 541 6.71 0.99 22.94
C ARG A 541 5.82 0.32 21.91
N LEU A 542 4.66 -0.15 22.35
CA LEU A 542 3.57 -0.55 21.49
C LEU A 542 2.77 0.70 21.13
N ALA A 543 2.75 1.09 19.86
CA ALA A 543 2.08 2.27 19.35
C ALA A 543 0.88 1.89 18.49
N ILE A 544 -0.23 2.63 18.66
CA ILE A 544 -1.44 2.52 17.85
C ILE A 544 -1.79 3.89 17.25
N GLY A 545 -2.17 3.96 15.98
CA GLY A 545 -2.49 5.23 15.33
C GLY A 545 -2.54 5.16 13.81
N ALA A 546 -2.31 6.32 13.19
CA ALA A 546 -2.12 6.47 11.75
C ALA A 546 -0.66 6.78 11.53
N MET A 547 -0.09 6.18 10.49
CA MET A 547 1.31 6.36 10.13
C MET A 547 1.37 6.68 8.65
N THR A 548 1.29 7.98 8.32
CA THR A 548 1.44 8.49 6.95
C THR A 548 2.10 9.86 7.01
N ASP A 549 3.11 10.06 6.16
CA ASP A 549 3.93 11.26 6.00
C ASP A 549 3.30 12.32 5.08
N VAL A 550 2.06 12.07 4.64
CA VAL A 550 1.58 12.65 3.38
C VAL A 550 0.51 13.71 3.59
N ARG A 551 -0.60 13.43 4.30
CA ARG A 551 -1.72 14.37 4.53
C ARG A 551 -2.58 13.98 5.75
N PRO A 552 -3.31 14.93 6.40
CA PRO A 552 -4.16 14.65 7.55
C PRO A 552 -5.53 14.06 7.13
N THR A 553 -5.51 12.85 6.56
CA THR A 553 -6.73 12.16 6.10
C THR A 553 -7.21 11.13 7.13
N PRO A 554 -8.54 10.97 7.29
CA PRO A 554 -9.10 10.10 8.32
C PRO A 554 -8.94 8.61 7.96
N ALA A 555 -8.44 7.87 8.93
CA ALA A 555 -8.50 6.42 9.02
C ALA A 555 -9.32 6.04 10.26
N GLU A 556 -10.41 5.30 10.10
CA GLU A 556 -11.32 4.88 11.15
C GLU A 556 -11.39 3.35 11.20
N GLY A 557 -11.32 2.79 12.41
CA GLY A 557 -11.48 1.37 12.63
C GLY A 557 -11.60 1.01 14.11
N THR A 558 -11.72 -0.28 14.39
CA THR A 558 -11.86 -0.83 15.73
C THR A 558 -10.83 -1.93 15.98
N LEU A 559 -10.03 -1.74 17.02
CA LEU A 559 -9.09 -2.73 17.50
C LEU A 559 -9.79 -3.63 18.52
N ARG A 560 -10.01 -4.90 18.15
CA ARG A 560 -10.77 -5.87 18.95
C ARG A 560 -9.90 -6.66 19.90
N ARG A 561 -8.73 -7.08 19.43
CA ARG A 561 -7.76 -7.87 20.19
C ARG A 561 -6.38 -7.38 19.87
N LEU A 562 -5.54 -7.32 20.89
CA LEU A 562 -4.14 -6.94 20.78
C LEU A 562 -3.35 -7.70 21.84
N THR A 563 -2.43 -8.54 21.40
CA THR A 563 -1.54 -9.30 22.27
C THR A 563 -0.10 -9.10 21.84
N VAL A 564 0.78 -8.85 22.82
CA VAL A 564 2.23 -8.84 22.64
C VAL A 564 2.83 -10.02 23.39
N HIS A 565 3.68 -10.79 22.73
CA HIS A 565 4.43 -11.92 23.27
C HIS A 565 5.92 -11.61 23.31
N GLY A 566 6.63 -12.15 24.31
CA GLY A 566 8.06 -11.92 24.52
C GLY A 566 8.40 -10.62 25.26
N ALA A 567 7.41 -9.79 25.60
CA ALA A 567 7.60 -8.52 26.31
C ALA A 567 6.70 -8.41 27.54
N ARG A 568 7.04 -7.48 28.44
CA ARG A 568 6.21 -7.07 29.59
C ARG A 568 5.81 -5.61 29.44
N ALA A 569 4.66 -5.24 29.99
CA ALA A 569 4.29 -3.83 30.07
C ALA A 569 5.27 -3.14 31.03
N GLY A 570 5.99 -2.14 30.51
CA GLY A 570 6.92 -1.34 31.29
C GLY A 570 6.21 -0.44 32.30
N ALA A 571 6.99 0.17 33.18
CA ALA A 571 6.47 1.17 34.10
C ALA A 571 5.86 2.36 33.33
N SER A 572 4.69 2.82 33.76
CA SER A 572 4.16 4.10 33.29
C SER A 572 5.06 5.23 33.77
N ALA A 573 5.22 6.28 32.96
CA ALA A 573 5.83 7.52 33.43
C ALA A 573 5.01 8.10 34.60
N ALA A 574 5.61 9.02 35.37
CA ALA A 574 4.88 9.72 36.42
C ALA A 574 3.74 10.54 35.79
N ASP A 575 2.51 10.07 35.99
CA ASP A 575 1.32 10.65 35.36
C ASP A 575 0.92 11.97 36.02
N ASP A 576 0.79 13.03 35.22
CA ASP A 576 0.17 14.26 35.68
C ASP A 576 -1.38 14.20 35.57
N ALA A 577 -2.05 15.31 35.90
CA ALA A 577 -3.52 15.40 35.79
C ALA A 577 -4.00 15.34 34.34
N TRP A 578 -3.20 15.82 33.38
CA TRP A 578 -3.54 15.85 31.96
C TRP A 578 -3.44 14.48 31.32
N ASP A 579 -2.45 13.67 31.70
CA ASP A 579 -2.32 12.28 31.23
C ASP A 579 -3.47 11.42 31.74
N ARG A 580 -3.88 11.61 33.00
CA ARG A 580 -5.08 10.97 33.54
C ARG A 580 -6.35 11.43 32.82
N ALA A 581 -6.50 12.73 32.57
CA ALA A 581 -7.65 13.26 31.84
C ALA A 581 -7.73 12.73 30.41
N ALA A 582 -6.60 12.62 29.69
CA ALA A 582 -6.54 12.04 28.35
C ALA A 582 -7.01 10.58 28.34
N ARG A 583 -6.63 9.77 29.34
CA ARG A 583 -7.14 8.39 29.49
C ARG A 583 -8.65 8.34 29.76
N HIS A 584 -9.16 9.23 30.61
CA HIS A 584 -10.60 9.32 30.85
C HIS A 584 -11.37 9.70 29.59
N LEU A 585 -10.87 10.65 28.79
CA LEU A 585 -11.46 10.99 27.49
C LEU A 585 -11.44 9.81 26.51
N ALA A 586 -10.32 9.08 26.41
CA ALA A 586 -10.25 7.87 25.58
C ALA A 586 -11.21 6.76 26.06
N ALA A 587 -11.45 6.68 27.38
CA ALA A 587 -12.43 5.79 28.00
C ALA A 587 -13.90 6.27 27.86
N ASP A 588 -14.13 7.40 27.19
CA ASP A 588 -15.43 8.07 27.02
C ASP A 588 -16.06 8.58 28.33
N ASP A 589 -15.23 8.99 29.28
CA ASP A 589 -15.62 9.55 30.58
C ASP A 589 -15.18 11.01 30.72
N ALA A 590 -15.87 11.91 30.03
CA ALA A 590 -15.58 13.34 30.06
C ALA A 590 -15.79 13.98 31.45
N VAL A 591 -16.66 13.38 32.29
CA VAL A 591 -16.92 13.89 33.64
C VAL A 591 -15.72 13.61 34.54
N ALA A 592 -15.20 12.38 34.55
CA ALA A 592 -13.98 12.07 35.30
C ALA A 592 -12.78 12.86 34.79
N ALA A 593 -12.65 13.06 33.47
CA ALA A 593 -11.60 13.89 32.90
C ALA A 593 -11.65 15.33 33.46
N ARG A 594 -12.85 15.95 33.48
CA ARG A 594 -13.06 17.28 34.07
C ARG A 594 -12.70 17.30 35.56
N ASP A 595 -13.15 16.31 36.31
CA ASP A 595 -12.96 16.26 37.76
C ASP A 595 -11.48 16.09 38.13
N VAL A 596 -10.72 15.32 37.34
CA VAL A 596 -9.26 15.18 37.50
C VAL A 596 -8.51 16.46 37.17
N LEU A 597 -8.94 17.20 36.14
CA LEU A 597 -8.31 18.48 35.80
C LEU A 597 -8.62 19.55 36.85
N GLY A 598 -9.84 19.59 37.40
CA GLY A 598 -10.25 20.61 38.36
C GLY A 598 -9.95 22.03 37.87
N ASP A 599 -9.18 22.79 38.64
CA ASP A 599 -8.76 24.17 38.31
C ASP A 599 -7.42 24.25 37.55
N SER A 600 -6.93 23.13 37.00
CA SER A 600 -5.67 23.09 36.25
C SER A 600 -5.74 23.99 35.02
N GLN A 601 -4.68 24.78 34.80
CA GLN A 601 -4.56 25.66 33.64
C GLN A 601 -3.71 25.00 32.56
N ALA A 602 -4.21 25.01 31.33
CA ALA A 602 -3.47 24.49 30.17
C ALA A 602 -2.29 25.41 29.81
N ARG A 603 -1.09 24.84 29.76
CA ARG A 603 0.18 25.53 29.46
C ARG A 603 0.75 25.13 28.11
N THR A 604 0.56 23.87 27.72
CA THR A 604 1.06 23.33 26.44
C THR A 604 -0.04 23.28 25.37
N SER A 605 0.36 23.16 24.10
CA SER A 605 -0.57 23.01 22.97
C SER A 605 -1.42 21.74 23.12
N ARG A 606 -0.81 20.63 23.57
CA ARG A 606 -1.52 19.38 23.89
C ARG A 606 -2.62 19.61 24.93
N GLU A 607 -2.31 20.28 26.03
CA GLU A 607 -3.28 20.57 27.10
C GLU A 607 -4.44 21.45 26.62
N ARG A 608 -4.16 22.44 25.75
CA ARG A 608 -5.21 23.28 25.15
C ARG A 608 -6.13 22.49 24.21
N LEU A 609 -5.56 21.61 23.38
CA LEU A 609 -6.34 20.72 22.50
C LEU A 609 -7.15 19.69 23.30
N LEU A 610 -6.61 19.19 24.41
CA LEU A 610 -7.35 18.32 25.35
C LEU A 610 -8.57 19.03 25.94
N LEU A 611 -8.46 20.32 26.28
CA LEU A 611 -9.61 21.10 26.74
C LEU A 611 -10.67 21.26 25.64
N VAL A 612 -10.28 21.42 24.38
CA VAL A 612 -11.23 21.46 23.25
C VAL A 612 -12.01 20.14 23.16
N ASP A 613 -11.33 18.98 23.17
CA ASP A 613 -12.02 17.66 23.16
C ASP A 613 -12.93 17.48 24.38
N LEU A 614 -12.45 17.83 25.57
CA LEU A 614 -13.23 17.75 26.81
C LEU A 614 -14.53 18.56 26.72
N ARG A 615 -14.45 19.82 26.29
CA ARG A 615 -15.62 20.72 26.25
C ARG A 615 -16.60 20.32 25.16
N ASP A 616 -16.10 19.81 24.03
CA ASP A 616 -16.93 19.20 22.98
C ASP A 616 -17.71 18.00 23.51
N ARG A 617 -17.05 17.04 24.19
CA ARG A 617 -17.73 15.86 24.77
C ARG A 617 -18.73 16.19 25.88
N LEU A 618 -18.48 17.26 26.64
CA LEU A 618 -19.42 17.75 27.66
C LEU A 618 -20.61 18.51 27.04
N GLY A 619 -20.57 18.86 25.76
CA GLY A 619 -21.57 19.73 25.13
C GLY A 619 -21.57 21.16 25.70
N ASP A 620 -20.47 21.58 26.32
CA ASP A 620 -20.31 22.90 26.94
C ASP A 620 -19.92 23.92 25.87
N VAL A 621 -20.91 24.52 25.19
CA VAL A 621 -20.71 25.42 24.05
C VAL A 621 -19.88 26.65 24.40
N ASP A 622 -20.12 27.25 25.56
CA ASP A 622 -19.40 28.45 26.00
C ASP A 622 -17.96 28.09 26.39
N GLY A 623 -17.77 27.01 27.14
CA GLY A 623 -16.45 26.50 27.49
C GLY A 623 -15.65 26.05 26.27
N LEU A 624 -16.30 25.41 25.28
CA LEU A 624 -15.70 25.00 24.01
C LEU A 624 -15.27 26.22 23.20
N THR A 625 -16.10 27.27 23.14
CA THR A 625 -15.75 28.52 22.47
C THR A 625 -14.51 29.15 23.12
N ALA A 626 -14.46 29.23 24.45
CA ALA A 626 -13.29 29.75 25.15
C ALA A 626 -12.03 28.88 24.94
N ALA A 627 -12.18 27.54 24.92
CA ALA A 627 -11.08 26.62 24.67
C ALA A 627 -10.52 26.76 23.24
N ILE A 628 -11.40 26.90 22.24
CA ILE A 628 -11.01 27.15 20.84
C ILE A 628 -10.27 28.48 20.71
N ASP A 629 -10.78 29.54 21.33
CA ASP A 629 -10.12 30.85 21.30
C ASP A 629 -8.70 30.78 21.91
N ALA A 630 -8.53 30.02 23.00
CA ALA A 630 -7.23 29.79 23.61
C ALA A 630 -6.28 28.91 22.76
N ALA A 631 -6.83 27.94 22.01
CA ALA A 631 -6.07 27.02 21.15
C ALA A 631 -5.88 27.53 19.71
N ALA A 632 -6.42 28.71 19.36
CA ALA A 632 -6.51 29.19 17.99
C ALA A 632 -5.15 29.25 17.25
N ALA A 633 -4.09 29.67 17.93
CA ALA A 633 -2.75 29.73 17.34
C ALA A 633 -2.18 28.32 17.06
N ASP A 634 -2.43 27.36 17.96
CA ASP A 634 -2.00 25.97 17.80
C ASP A 634 -2.75 25.30 16.64
N LEU A 635 -4.08 25.45 16.61
CA LEU A 635 -4.94 24.84 15.58
C LEU A 635 -4.65 25.33 14.15
N LEU A 636 -4.11 26.54 14.00
CA LEU A 636 -3.69 27.09 12.71
C LEU A 636 -2.24 26.70 12.34
N ALA A 637 -1.47 26.15 13.27
CA ALA A 637 -0.09 25.76 13.02
C ALA A 637 -0.03 24.44 12.20
N PRO A 638 0.87 24.32 11.21
CA PRO A 638 1.01 23.10 10.41
C PRO A 638 1.22 21.82 11.24
N ALA A 639 1.94 21.92 12.37
CA ALA A 639 2.20 20.79 13.25
C ALA A 639 0.94 20.15 13.86
N HIS A 640 -0.17 20.91 13.97
CA HIS A 640 -1.44 20.46 14.54
C HIS A 640 -2.54 20.27 13.49
N ARG A 641 -2.20 20.27 12.20
CA ARG A 641 -3.13 19.92 11.11
C ARG A 641 -3.89 18.60 11.35
N PRO A 642 -3.24 17.54 11.87
CA PRO A 642 -3.96 16.30 12.16
C PRO A 642 -5.03 16.45 13.26
N ASP A 643 -4.74 17.24 14.30
CA ASP A 643 -5.69 17.50 15.40
C ASP A 643 -6.87 18.35 14.90
N LEU A 644 -6.60 19.36 14.07
CA LEU A 644 -7.64 20.16 13.43
C LEU A 644 -8.53 19.29 12.51
N ALA A 645 -7.92 18.47 11.66
CA ALA A 645 -8.63 17.56 10.77
C ALA A 645 -9.51 16.59 11.56
N LEU A 646 -8.99 16.01 12.65
CA LEU A 646 -9.76 15.15 13.53
C LEU A 646 -11.00 15.87 14.11
N LEU A 647 -10.84 17.08 14.65
CA LEU A 647 -11.95 17.87 15.18
C LEU A 647 -12.99 18.18 14.09
N ILE A 648 -12.54 18.66 12.93
CA ILE A 648 -13.46 19.11 11.87
C ILE A 648 -14.17 17.95 11.18
N ARG A 649 -13.49 16.83 10.97
CA ARG A 649 -14.04 15.67 10.25
C ARG A 649 -14.90 14.76 11.13
N THR A 650 -14.72 14.80 12.45
CA THR A 650 -15.39 13.86 13.37
C THR A 650 -16.28 14.51 14.42
N ARG A 651 -16.12 15.81 14.71
CA ARG A 651 -16.84 16.53 15.79
C ARG A 651 -17.67 17.68 15.24
N PRO A 652 -18.94 17.45 14.87
CA PRO A 652 -19.78 18.48 14.24
C PRO A 652 -19.93 19.76 15.07
N LEU A 653 -19.99 19.65 16.40
CA LEU A 653 -20.11 20.80 17.29
C LEU A 653 -18.84 21.64 17.29
N ALA A 654 -17.67 21.02 17.56
CA ALA A 654 -16.38 21.70 17.45
C ALA A 654 -16.16 22.29 16.05
N ALA A 655 -16.47 21.56 14.97
CA ALA A 655 -16.36 22.04 13.59
C ALA A 655 -17.17 23.32 13.36
N ALA A 656 -18.44 23.35 13.76
CA ALA A 656 -19.30 24.52 13.61
C ALA A 656 -18.78 25.74 14.38
N ILE A 657 -18.28 25.54 15.60
CA ILE A 657 -17.71 26.63 16.41
C ILE A 657 -16.39 27.11 15.82
N LEU A 658 -15.50 26.21 15.38
CA LEU A 658 -14.24 26.55 14.71
C LEU A 658 -14.48 27.43 13.48
N LEU A 659 -15.39 27.02 12.59
CA LEU A 659 -15.76 27.77 11.39
C LEU A 659 -16.29 29.16 11.76
N ARG A 660 -17.15 29.27 12.78
CA ARG A 660 -17.70 30.55 13.23
C ARG A 660 -16.66 31.48 13.88
N ARG A 661 -15.72 30.93 14.66
CA ARG A 661 -14.76 31.71 15.46
C ARG A 661 -13.53 32.12 14.66
N LEU A 662 -13.00 31.22 13.85
CA LEU A 662 -11.77 31.45 13.09
C LEU A 662 -12.05 31.90 11.65
N GLY A 663 -13.24 31.63 11.12
CA GLY A 663 -13.70 32.15 9.83
C GLY A 663 -12.75 31.81 8.69
N GLY A 664 -12.44 32.82 7.86
CA GLY A 664 -11.55 32.68 6.71
C GLY A 664 -10.14 32.19 7.05
N ARG A 665 -9.63 32.44 8.27
CA ARG A 665 -8.28 32.03 8.70
C ARG A 665 -8.08 30.51 8.66
N LEU A 666 -9.15 29.72 8.71
CA LEU A 666 -9.09 28.26 8.60
C LEU A 666 -8.92 27.76 7.15
N LEU A 667 -9.26 28.56 6.14
CA LEU A 667 -9.35 28.11 4.75
C LEU A 667 -8.06 27.42 4.24
N PRO A 668 -6.84 27.95 4.48
CA PRO A 668 -5.62 27.25 4.07
C PRO A 668 -5.45 25.91 4.78
N ALA A 669 -5.84 25.84 6.06
CA ALA A 669 -5.83 24.63 6.87
C ALA A 669 -6.74 23.56 6.26
N LEU A 670 -7.97 23.95 5.97
CA LEU A 670 -9.05 23.12 5.44
C LEU A 670 -8.75 22.54 4.06
N THR A 671 -8.06 23.30 3.20
CA THR A 671 -7.66 22.84 1.88
C THR A 671 -6.83 21.56 1.96
N GLU A 672 -5.90 21.45 2.92
CA GLU A 672 -5.14 20.20 3.11
C GLU A 672 -5.99 19.07 3.70
N VAL A 673 -6.90 19.37 4.63
CA VAL A 673 -7.79 18.38 5.28
C VAL A 673 -8.69 17.64 4.28
N TRP A 674 -9.09 18.32 3.19
CA TRP A 674 -9.99 17.76 2.17
C TRP A 674 -9.37 17.55 0.80
N SER A 675 -8.08 17.78 0.66
CA SER A 675 -7.34 17.65 -0.61
C SER A 675 -7.37 16.24 -1.26
N VAL A 676 -7.72 15.19 -0.51
CA VAL A 676 -7.92 13.83 -1.08
C VAL A 676 -9.28 13.60 -1.71
N LEU A 677 -10.27 14.47 -1.47
CA LEU A 677 -11.62 14.23 -1.97
C LEU A 677 -11.73 14.03 -3.49
N PRO A 678 -10.94 14.72 -4.35
CA PRO A 678 -11.00 14.47 -5.79
C PRO A 678 -10.74 13.02 -6.19
N VAL A 679 -9.90 12.27 -5.47
CA VAL A 679 -9.65 10.85 -5.78
C VAL A 679 -10.84 9.95 -5.43
N HIS A 680 -11.77 10.45 -4.62
CA HIS A 680 -13.01 9.77 -4.23
C HIS A 680 -14.21 10.23 -5.06
N ARG A 681 -13.98 10.92 -6.20
CA ARG A 681 -15.06 11.42 -7.06
C ARG A 681 -15.98 10.31 -7.58
N ASP A 682 -15.54 9.05 -7.61
CA ASP A 682 -16.35 7.91 -8.06
C ASP A 682 -16.92 7.09 -6.88
N ASP A 683 -16.55 7.41 -5.64
CA ASP A 683 -17.06 6.81 -4.40
C ASP A 683 -18.28 7.57 -3.83
N HIS A 684 -19.48 7.08 -4.14
CA HIS A 684 -20.74 7.72 -3.71
C HIS A 684 -20.85 7.96 -2.20
N GLU A 685 -20.43 7.02 -1.37
CA GLU A 685 -20.57 7.16 0.09
C GLU A 685 -19.65 8.26 0.63
N THR A 686 -18.41 8.30 0.16
CA THR A 686 -17.45 9.34 0.55
C THR A 686 -17.87 10.71 0.01
N ARG A 687 -18.38 10.80 -1.23
CA ARG A 687 -18.91 12.05 -1.78
C ARG A 687 -20.05 12.63 -0.95
N GLN A 688 -21.04 11.81 -0.60
CA GLN A 688 -22.18 12.23 0.23
C GLN A 688 -21.74 12.69 1.62
N ALA A 689 -20.77 12.01 2.23
CA ALA A 689 -20.18 12.46 3.49
C ALA A 689 -19.45 13.80 3.32
N ALA A 690 -18.61 13.94 2.29
CA ALA A 690 -17.85 15.14 2.01
C ALA A 690 -18.73 16.38 1.75
N LEU A 691 -19.82 16.24 1.00
CA LEU A 691 -20.76 17.34 0.76
C LEU A 691 -21.41 17.84 2.05
N ARG A 692 -21.67 16.95 3.02
CA ARG A 692 -22.16 17.34 4.36
C ARG A 692 -21.06 18.00 5.19
N GLU A 693 -19.84 17.47 5.16
CA GLU A 693 -18.69 18.02 5.90
C GLU A 693 -18.29 19.41 5.39
N LEU A 694 -18.44 19.67 4.09
CA LEU A 694 -18.16 20.97 3.44
C LEU A 694 -19.37 21.92 3.42
N ALA A 695 -20.45 21.59 4.12
CA ALA A 695 -21.60 22.47 4.24
C ALA A 695 -21.21 23.79 4.94
N GLY A 696 -21.68 24.92 4.40
CA GLY A 696 -21.37 26.25 4.94
C GLY A 696 -19.99 26.82 4.59
N ILE A 697 -19.11 26.10 3.87
CA ILE A 697 -17.78 26.64 3.51
C ILE A 697 -17.87 27.91 2.66
N GLY A 698 -18.89 28.01 1.79
CA GLY A 698 -19.15 29.19 0.97
C GLY A 698 -19.62 30.43 1.73
N ASP A 699 -19.98 30.28 3.01
CA ASP A 699 -20.38 31.41 3.87
C ASP A 699 -19.17 32.07 4.55
N LEU A 700 -17.97 31.49 4.41
CA LEU A 700 -16.74 32.06 4.95
C LEU A 700 -16.27 33.23 4.10
N ALA A 701 -15.96 34.35 4.76
CA ALA A 701 -15.41 35.54 4.09
C ALA A 701 -13.86 35.53 4.17
N PRO A 702 -13.13 35.34 3.05
CA PRO A 702 -11.68 35.43 3.05
C PRO A 702 -11.22 36.89 3.25
N GLN A 703 -10.14 37.08 4.01
CA GLN A 703 -9.56 38.40 4.31
C GLN A 703 -8.18 38.62 3.67
N SER A 704 -7.62 37.58 3.03
CA SER A 704 -6.33 37.63 2.34
C SER A 704 -6.38 36.88 1.01
N PRO A 705 -5.44 37.13 0.08
CA PRO A 705 -5.35 36.39 -1.19
C PRO A 705 -5.19 34.88 -0.98
N ASP A 706 -4.40 34.44 0.01
CA ASP A 706 -4.20 33.03 0.32
C ASP A 706 -5.50 32.37 0.80
N GLU A 707 -6.28 33.08 1.62
CA GLU A 707 -7.61 32.63 2.05
C GLU A 707 -8.59 32.56 0.88
N ALA A 708 -8.57 33.54 -0.03
CA ALA A 708 -9.43 33.55 -1.21
C ALA A 708 -9.10 32.38 -2.16
N ALA A 709 -7.82 32.11 -2.41
CA ALA A 709 -7.36 30.98 -3.20
C ALA A 709 -7.75 29.64 -2.56
N ALA A 710 -7.61 29.52 -1.24
CA ALA A 710 -8.03 28.34 -0.50
C ALA A 710 -9.56 28.11 -0.55
N LEU A 711 -10.37 29.17 -0.41
CA LEU A 711 -11.83 29.07 -0.58
C LEU A 711 -12.21 28.69 -2.01
N ALA A 712 -11.56 29.27 -3.02
CA ALA A 712 -11.78 28.92 -4.41
C ALA A 712 -11.52 27.42 -4.67
N HIS A 713 -10.44 26.87 -4.10
CA HIS A 713 -10.13 25.43 -4.21
C HIS A 713 -11.19 24.58 -3.49
N LEU A 714 -11.58 24.91 -2.26
CA LEU A 714 -12.60 24.14 -1.53
C LEU A 714 -13.97 24.16 -2.25
N LEU A 715 -14.35 25.30 -2.84
CA LEU A 715 -15.56 25.43 -3.64
C LEU A 715 -15.47 24.68 -4.98
N LEU A 716 -14.30 24.68 -5.63
CA LEU A 716 -14.05 23.83 -6.81
C LEU A 716 -14.31 22.35 -6.46
N VAL A 717 -13.71 21.85 -5.38
CA VAL A 717 -13.89 20.46 -4.94
C VAL A 717 -15.37 20.18 -4.64
N ARG A 718 -16.04 21.02 -3.84
CA ARG A 718 -17.46 20.84 -3.51
C ARG A 718 -18.35 20.87 -4.75
N GLY A 719 -18.08 21.79 -5.68
CA GLY A 719 -18.81 21.92 -6.94
C GLY A 719 -18.63 20.72 -7.87
N LEU A 720 -17.43 20.16 -7.97
CA LEU A 720 -17.16 18.92 -8.71
C LEU A 720 -17.93 17.74 -8.12
N LEU A 721 -17.90 17.59 -6.78
CA LEU A 721 -18.67 16.53 -6.10
C LEU A 721 -20.18 16.71 -6.29
N ALA A 722 -20.67 17.95 -6.22
CA ALA A 722 -22.08 18.29 -6.45
C ALA A 722 -22.54 17.91 -7.87
N ALA A 723 -21.71 18.18 -8.88
CA ALA A 723 -22.02 17.87 -10.26
C ALA A 723 -22.17 16.35 -10.47
N VAL A 724 -21.27 15.55 -9.91
CA VAL A 724 -21.31 14.08 -9.99
C VAL A 724 -22.53 13.51 -9.25
N GLU A 725 -22.92 14.11 -8.12
CA GLU A 725 -24.13 13.74 -7.37
C GLU A 725 -25.44 14.23 -8.00
N GLY A 726 -25.40 14.86 -9.18
CA GLY A 726 -26.59 15.35 -9.87
C GLY A 726 -27.24 16.55 -9.18
N LEU A 727 -26.44 17.42 -8.55
CA LEU A 727 -26.87 18.66 -7.88
C LEU A 727 -26.39 19.89 -8.68
N PRO A 728 -26.90 20.13 -9.91
CA PRO A 728 -26.36 21.14 -10.83
C PRO A 728 -26.44 22.57 -10.28
N ASP A 729 -27.50 22.93 -9.57
CA ASP A 729 -27.64 24.27 -8.98
C ASP A 729 -26.56 24.55 -7.92
N MET A 730 -26.16 23.53 -7.16
CA MET A 730 -25.09 23.66 -6.18
C MET A 730 -23.73 23.73 -6.87
N ALA A 731 -23.51 22.88 -7.88
CA ALA A 731 -22.31 22.92 -8.71
C ALA A 731 -22.12 24.28 -9.38
N GLU A 732 -23.16 24.84 -10.00
CA GLU A 732 -23.11 26.16 -10.65
C GLU A 732 -22.71 27.26 -9.65
N ARG A 733 -23.40 27.31 -8.50
CA ARG A 733 -23.13 28.31 -7.46
C ARG A 733 -21.70 28.24 -6.98
N ASP A 734 -21.22 27.05 -6.65
CA ASP A 734 -19.89 26.86 -6.08
C ASP A 734 -18.79 27.12 -7.10
N LEU A 735 -18.91 26.59 -8.32
CA LEU A 735 -17.90 26.80 -9.37
C LEU A 735 -17.84 28.25 -9.82
N SER A 736 -18.98 28.94 -9.90
CA SER A 736 -19.02 30.37 -10.25
C SER A 736 -18.43 31.25 -9.14
N ALA A 737 -18.74 30.93 -7.87
CA ALA A 737 -18.16 31.63 -6.72
C ALA A 737 -16.64 31.39 -6.61
N ALA A 738 -16.19 30.17 -6.85
CA ALA A 738 -14.78 29.83 -6.90
C ALA A 738 -14.04 30.61 -8.00
N LEU A 739 -14.60 30.69 -9.20
CA LEU A 739 -14.02 31.46 -10.31
C LEU A 739 -13.92 32.96 -9.98
N ALA A 740 -14.92 33.53 -9.30
CA ALA A 740 -14.88 34.93 -8.86
C ALA A 740 -13.82 35.22 -7.79
N LEU A 741 -13.37 34.19 -7.06
CA LEU A 741 -12.33 34.28 -6.02
C LEU A 741 -10.94 33.90 -6.54
N ALA A 742 -10.82 33.41 -7.77
CA ALA A 742 -9.60 32.80 -8.28
C ALA A 742 -8.53 33.82 -8.74
N ASP A 743 -8.69 35.10 -8.41
CA ASP A 743 -7.66 36.13 -8.61
C ASP A 743 -6.43 35.80 -7.74
N GLY A 744 -5.37 35.32 -8.39
CA GLY A 744 -4.14 34.86 -7.73
C GLY A 744 -4.11 33.36 -7.37
N ALA A 745 -5.15 32.60 -7.73
CA ALA A 745 -5.13 31.15 -7.58
C ALA A 745 -4.07 30.49 -8.50
N PRO A 746 -3.58 29.30 -8.14
CA PRO A 746 -2.76 28.50 -9.04
C PRO A 746 -3.41 28.30 -10.40
N THR A 747 -2.61 28.32 -11.46
CA THR A 747 -3.11 28.30 -12.85
C THR A 747 -3.92 27.04 -13.17
N ASP A 748 -3.52 25.91 -12.59
CA ASP A 748 -4.20 24.62 -12.61
C ASP A 748 -5.64 24.69 -12.05
N VAL A 749 -5.84 25.35 -10.90
CA VAL A 749 -7.17 25.56 -10.31
C VAL A 749 -8.07 26.36 -11.24
N LEU A 750 -7.54 27.41 -11.90
CA LEU A 750 -8.27 28.21 -12.88
C LEU A 750 -8.69 27.39 -14.11
N VAL A 751 -7.77 26.56 -14.63
CA VAL A 751 -8.05 25.64 -15.74
C VAL A 751 -9.16 24.67 -15.34
N ASP A 752 -9.06 24.03 -14.17
CA ASP A 752 -10.05 23.07 -13.68
C ASP A 752 -11.43 23.70 -13.48
N LEU A 753 -11.49 24.92 -12.94
CA LEU A 753 -12.74 25.67 -12.79
C LEU A 753 -13.42 25.93 -14.14
N HIS A 754 -12.66 26.41 -15.12
CA HIS A 754 -13.20 26.65 -16.46
C HIS A 754 -13.65 25.37 -17.15
N LEU A 755 -12.88 24.27 -17.04
CA LEU A 755 -13.29 22.99 -17.60
C LEU A 755 -14.53 22.43 -16.89
N ALA A 756 -14.63 22.55 -15.57
CA ALA A 756 -15.81 22.13 -14.80
C ALA A 756 -17.08 22.91 -15.20
N LEU A 757 -16.99 24.23 -15.34
CA LEU A 757 -18.09 25.06 -15.83
C LEU A 757 -18.46 24.74 -17.28
N ALA A 758 -17.48 24.48 -18.14
CA ALA A 758 -17.73 24.06 -19.52
C ALA A 758 -18.51 22.74 -19.58
N ARG A 759 -18.16 21.75 -18.73
CA ARG A 759 -18.89 20.49 -18.61
C ARG A 759 -20.32 20.70 -18.14
N LEU A 760 -20.51 21.53 -17.11
CA LEU A 760 -21.83 21.79 -16.53
C LEU A 760 -22.78 22.41 -17.56
N TRP A 761 -22.27 23.34 -18.39
CA TRP A 761 -23.08 24.11 -19.32
C TRP A 761 -23.26 23.51 -20.71
N ILE A 762 -22.56 22.44 -21.05
CA ILE A 762 -22.48 22.01 -22.45
C ILE A 762 -23.83 21.67 -23.07
N ALA A 763 -24.73 21.06 -22.31
CA ALA A 763 -26.04 20.63 -22.78
C ALA A 763 -27.04 21.80 -22.91
N GLU A 764 -26.95 22.81 -22.04
CA GLU A 764 -27.95 23.88 -21.91
C GLU A 764 -27.51 25.22 -22.51
N ARG A 765 -26.21 25.53 -22.45
CA ARG A 765 -25.63 26.83 -22.80
C ARG A 765 -24.30 26.66 -23.53
N SER A 766 -24.33 26.06 -24.72
CA SER A 766 -23.13 25.68 -25.49
C SER A 766 -22.16 26.84 -25.77
N GLU A 767 -22.64 28.07 -26.01
CA GLU A 767 -21.76 29.23 -26.20
C GLU A 767 -21.00 29.62 -24.93
N VAL A 768 -21.65 29.52 -23.76
CA VAL A 768 -21.03 29.76 -22.46
C VAL A 768 -19.99 28.68 -22.18
N ALA A 769 -20.32 27.42 -22.48
CA ALA A 769 -19.37 26.31 -22.39
C ALA A 769 -18.14 26.52 -23.28
N ARG A 770 -18.31 26.99 -24.53
CA ARG A 770 -17.18 27.33 -25.42
C ARG A 770 -16.34 28.47 -24.90
N ALA A 771 -16.95 29.49 -24.31
CA ALA A 771 -16.21 30.61 -23.72
C ALA A 771 -15.30 30.14 -22.57
N HIS A 772 -15.81 29.28 -21.69
CA HIS A 772 -15.00 28.70 -20.62
C HIS A 772 -13.91 27.75 -21.14
N ALA A 773 -14.22 26.92 -22.13
CA ALA A 773 -13.23 26.08 -22.80
C ALA A 773 -12.04 26.90 -23.37
N ARG A 774 -12.31 28.04 -24.01
CA ARG A 774 -11.25 28.95 -24.50
C ARG A 774 -10.49 29.62 -23.35
N ALA A 775 -11.19 30.02 -22.29
CA ALA A 775 -10.57 30.61 -21.11
C ALA A 775 -9.61 29.61 -20.43
N ALA A 776 -9.99 28.33 -20.31
CA ALA A 776 -9.11 27.27 -19.81
C ALA A 776 -7.81 27.18 -20.62
N LEU A 777 -7.89 27.17 -21.95
CA LEU A 777 -6.71 27.15 -22.82
C LEU A 777 -5.84 28.40 -22.67
N ALA A 778 -6.46 29.58 -22.59
CA ALA A 778 -5.75 30.86 -22.46
C ALA A 778 -5.07 31.03 -21.10
N SER A 779 -5.68 30.49 -20.04
CA SER A 779 -5.13 30.52 -18.68
C SER A 779 -4.02 29.49 -18.49
N SER A 780 -4.05 28.37 -19.20
CA SER A 780 -3.11 27.27 -19.00
C SER A 780 -1.65 27.64 -19.30
N ARG A 781 -0.73 27.18 -18.44
CA ARG A 781 0.71 27.24 -18.71
C ARG A 781 1.13 26.31 -19.83
N GLU A 782 0.33 25.27 -20.09
CA GLU A 782 0.54 24.26 -21.12
C GLU A 782 -0.77 24.07 -21.90
N PRO A 783 -1.10 25.01 -22.82
CA PRO A 783 -2.37 24.97 -23.55
C PRO A 783 -2.58 23.68 -24.34
N GLU A 784 -1.51 23.08 -24.87
CA GLU A 784 -1.59 21.81 -25.59
C GLU A 784 -2.00 20.65 -24.70
N LEU A 785 -1.49 20.59 -23.45
CA LEU A 785 -1.92 19.62 -22.44
C LEU A 785 -3.41 19.74 -22.12
N THR A 786 -3.87 20.99 -22.00
CA THR A 786 -5.27 21.29 -21.70
C THR A 786 -6.16 20.94 -22.88
N ARG A 787 -5.70 21.23 -24.10
CA ARG A 787 -6.37 20.86 -25.35
C ARG A 787 -6.49 19.34 -25.50
N GLU A 788 -5.42 18.61 -25.24
CA GLU A 788 -5.42 17.15 -25.25
C GLU A 788 -6.42 16.59 -24.23
N ARG A 789 -6.42 17.10 -22.99
CA ARG A 789 -7.40 16.71 -21.96
C ARG A 789 -8.83 16.95 -22.45
N MET A 790 -9.11 18.09 -23.07
CA MET A 790 -10.42 18.39 -23.64
C MET A 790 -10.79 17.47 -24.80
N LEU A 791 -9.85 17.13 -25.69
CA LEU A 791 -10.08 16.20 -26.80
C LEU A 791 -10.37 14.76 -26.33
N ARG A 792 -9.81 14.36 -25.18
CA ARG A 792 -10.01 13.03 -24.58
C ARG A 792 -11.39 12.89 -23.94
N GLU A 793 -12.00 14.00 -23.51
CA GLU A 793 -13.34 14.01 -22.94
C GLU A 793 -14.40 14.24 -24.02
N PRO A 794 -15.24 13.24 -24.36
CA PRO A 794 -16.18 13.35 -25.49
C PRO A 794 -17.11 14.55 -25.39
N ALA A 795 -17.49 14.93 -24.17
CA ALA A 795 -18.25 16.15 -23.92
C ALA A 795 -17.47 17.39 -24.36
N LEU A 796 -16.23 17.57 -23.91
CA LEU A 796 -15.48 18.80 -24.17
C LEU A 796 -14.87 18.87 -25.58
N ALA A 797 -14.59 17.73 -26.21
CA ALA A 797 -13.97 17.67 -27.55
C ALA A 797 -14.74 18.48 -28.60
N GLY A 798 -16.08 18.47 -28.54
CA GLY A 798 -16.94 19.22 -29.45
C GLY A 798 -16.85 20.75 -29.29
N LEU A 799 -16.32 21.24 -28.17
CA LEU A 799 -16.14 22.68 -27.91
C LEU A 799 -14.91 23.26 -28.62
N LEU A 800 -13.99 22.40 -29.07
CA LEU A 800 -12.77 22.79 -29.80
C LEU A 800 -12.99 22.94 -31.31
N ALA A 801 -14.11 22.43 -31.83
CA ALA A 801 -14.48 22.54 -33.24
C ALA A 801 -15.20 23.87 -33.52
N GLY A 802 -14.45 24.90 -33.92
CA GLY A 802 -14.97 26.20 -34.38
C GLY A 802 -13.84 27.07 -34.93
N PRO A 803 -14.12 28.05 -35.81
CA PRO A 803 -13.07 28.91 -36.34
C PRO A 803 -12.41 29.69 -35.19
N THR A 804 -11.09 29.55 -35.08
CA THR A 804 -10.19 30.26 -34.17
C THR A 804 -10.17 31.75 -34.45
#